data_AF-A0A8J2M5U1-F1
#
_entry.id   AF-A0A8J2M5U1-F1
#
_cell.length_a   1.000
_cell.length_b   1.000
_cell.length_c   1.000
_cell.angle_alpha   90.00
_cell.angle_beta   90.00
_cell.angle_gamma   90.00
#
_symmetry.space_group_name_H-M   'P 1'
#
loop_
_entity.id
_entity.type
_entity.pdbx_description
1 polymer ?
#
loop_
_entity_poly.entity_id
_entity_poly.type
_entity_poly.pdbx_seq_one_letter_code
_entity_poly.pdbx_strand_id
1 'polypeptide(L)'
;MLRGNDKVKLSRSDLIKKIEEQQLQIIDYENKLKDLIRAYKGLSAERDALQTAFKALCVQQETATSLEKPKDNFQNDQSCLEAIAEKKELSEEDQIESLKRSLEVLIIEKSKLEAAFRSDRKALLIENEALKKRLTKTANETEAQAEKLENKLLELRSKIKLIEGDREKELSDHGSVLAAIQQQYAKECVNSGQLEKQITELHQKLREKDKISKTLETDIVSLKEELSRAQSEVKFWQKRAEKTPAIQIMESELRDVKESSKNEITELKRKLMETMNTERENRLCELEQRLQELSVETGDFNMIRAELQHKVDQLEKKNKALEDENAFLEASKSAKEVDDESTNFESLKQNFMDSAQKLRNSKRTINFYNLLGLDETSYEHKQRYEVLKDEFEKYKLKAETVLKSRSLKNDTLENTGISHTLSLLPVSDCSSCAAAEADLRHMHSVVASLHDKLHSLEIDYANAKSNYEEKTTQLQLKIMEVEMTQENLVSDLRNQMHQKVIEMESEMQKQRVRALDMLAEKENELEIAKAVLASIRSQPNVDPIDPPQGTSFRFVNYRESRANDLFESNASIDERRNAEIRNVIDHLSDVDSCSSIMDEHHLEHLSTSNSTQVLFPIPGTTAATETRNVFYEQQLVRREKQILELRNAMRVSELNVRDIQQAALTKDLQHFEMVEKLKDEIRILEGKLKFLSFDSNMEYLRNIFVQLLHCDSSSGRKHILKAIGAVLKLSVAEMRAIEKRSL
;
A
#
# COMPACT_ATOMS: atom_id res chain seq x y z
N MET A 1 5.54 8.97 -79.14
CA MET A 1 4.39 8.39 -78.43
C MET A 1 3.58 9.51 -77.81
N LEU A 2 2.32 9.61 -78.23
CA LEU A 2 1.31 10.51 -77.68
C LEU A 2 0.79 9.95 -76.34
N ARG A 3 0.88 10.74 -75.27
CA ARG A 3 -0.15 10.94 -74.22
C ARG A 3 0.50 11.53 -72.98
N GLY A 4 0.13 12.77 -72.69
CA GLY A 4 0.36 13.44 -71.43
C GLY A 4 -0.65 14.57 -71.32
N ASN A 5 -1.95 14.22 -71.32
CA ASN A 5 -3.03 15.16 -71.04
C ASN A 5 -3.08 15.39 -69.53
N ASP A 6 -2.07 16.07 -68.99
CA ASP A 6 -2.17 16.67 -67.66
C ASP A 6 -2.86 18.02 -67.82
N LYS A 7 -4.20 17.98 -67.84
CA LYS A 7 -4.99 19.16 -67.48
C LYS A 7 -4.80 19.41 -65.99
N VAL A 8 -3.64 19.95 -65.61
CA VAL A 8 -3.46 20.61 -64.34
C VAL A 8 -4.54 21.68 -64.27
N LYS A 9 -5.53 21.50 -63.38
CA LYS A 9 -6.46 22.56 -63.03
C LYS A 9 -5.63 23.64 -62.33
N LEU A 10 -5.00 24.51 -63.10
CA LEU A 10 -4.34 25.70 -62.58
C LEU A 10 -5.39 26.45 -61.76
N SER A 11 -5.06 26.73 -60.50
CA SER A 11 -5.97 27.45 -59.62
C SER A 11 -6.25 28.83 -60.22
N ARG A 12 -7.42 29.41 -59.93
CA ARG A 12 -7.78 30.77 -60.41
C ARG A 12 -6.68 31.79 -60.07
N SER A 13 -6.02 31.64 -58.92
CA SER A 13 -4.87 32.45 -58.51
C SER A 13 -3.64 32.26 -59.41
N ASP A 14 -3.35 31.05 -59.87
CA ASP A 14 -2.20 30.80 -60.75
C ASP A 14 -2.44 31.33 -62.17
N LEU A 15 -3.69 31.30 -62.66
CA LEU A 15 -4.06 31.97 -63.91
C LEU A 15 -3.95 33.49 -63.81
N ILE A 16 -4.40 34.09 -62.69
CA ILE A 16 -4.27 35.54 -62.46
C ILE A 16 -2.79 35.94 -62.44
N LYS A 17 -1.94 35.21 -61.71
CA LYS A 17 -0.48 35.45 -61.71
C LYS A 17 0.11 35.35 -63.11
N LYS A 18 -0.29 34.36 -63.91
CA LYS A 18 0.16 34.25 -65.31
C LYS A 18 -0.31 35.42 -66.18
N ILE A 19 -1.53 35.92 -65.97
CA ILE A 19 -2.04 37.09 -66.68
C ILE A 19 -1.26 38.34 -66.28
N GLU A 20 -0.96 38.53 -65.00
CA GLU A 20 -0.13 39.63 -64.49
C GLU A 20 1.31 39.55 -65.04
N GLU A 21 1.92 38.37 -65.07
CA GLU A 21 3.22 38.12 -65.70
C GLU A 21 3.19 38.44 -67.20
N GLN A 22 2.14 38.03 -67.90
CA GLN A 22 1.95 38.34 -69.33
C GLN A 22 1.76 39.84 -69.57
N GLN A 23 1.01 40.54 -68.71
CA GLN A 23 0.84 41.99 -68.80
C GLN A 23 2.16 42.72 -68.58
N LEU A 24 2.96 42.31 -67.61
CA LEU A 24 4.31 42.86 -67.39
C LEU A 24 5.21 42.61 -68.60
N GLN A 25 5.19 41.40 -69.17
CA GLN A 25 5.94 41.10 -70.38
C GLN A 25 5.51 41.97 -71.58
N ILE A 26 4.21 42.20 -71.75
CA ILE A 26 3.69 43.07 -72.81
C ILE A 26 4.21 44.51 -72.63
N ILE A 27 4.16 45.05 -71.41
CA ILE A 27 4.70 46.38 -71.11
C ILE A 27 6.20 46.46 -71.43
N ASP A 28 6.96 45.43 -71.08
CA ASP A 28 8.39 45.35 -71.41
C ASP A 28 8.62 45.30 -72.93
N TYR A 29 7.84 44.53 -73.67
CA TYR A 29 7.92 44.49 -75.13
C TYR A 29 7.51 45.82 -75.77
N GLU A 30 6.49 46.50 -75.25
CA GLU A 30 6.09 47.83 -75.70
C GLU A 30 7.20 48.86 -75.47
N ASN A 31 7.88 48.81 -74.32
CA ASN A 31 9.00 49.70 -74.02
C ASN A 31 10.19 49.42 -74.94
N LYS A 32 10.56 48.15 -75.11
CA LYS A 32 11.61 47.73 -76.06
C LYS A 32 11.28 48.17 -77.48
N LEU A 33 10.02 48.05 -77.91
CA LEU A 33 9.58 48.49 -79.23
C LEU A 33 9.65 50.01 -79.37
N LYS A 34 9.24 50.78 -78.35
CA LYS A 34 9.38 52.25 -78.33
C LYS A 34 10.84 52.67 -78.47
N ASP A 35 11.75 51.97 -77.80
CA ASP A 35 13.19 52.25 -77.88
C ASP A 35 13.78 51.85 -79.23
N LEU A 36 13.36 50.73 -79.81
CA LEU A 36 13.71 50.34 -81.18
C LEU A 36 13.22 51.37 -82.21
N ILE A 37 11.98 51.84 -82.08
CA ILE A 37 11.42 52.89 -82.95
C ILE A 37 12.22 54.19 -82.81
N ARG A 38 12.62 54.55 -81.58
CA ARG A 38 13.44 55.74 -81.31
C ARG A 38 14.82 55.62 -81.93
N ALA A 39 15.48 54.48 -81.77
CA ALA A 39 16.77 54.18 -82.38
C ALA A 39 16.68 54.19 -83.92
N TYR A 40 15.62 53.60 -84.49
CA TYR A 40 15.37 53.62 -85.93
C TYR A 40 15.16 55.03 -86.47
N LYS A 41 14.40 55.88 -85.75
CA LYS A 41 14.22 57.29 -86.12
C LYS A 41 15.52 58.09 -86.06
N GLY A 42 16.34 57.86 -85.04
CA GLY A 42 17.69 58.47 -84.94
C GLY A 42 18.59 58.04 -86.10
N LEU A 43 18.69 56.73 -86.36
CA LEU A 43 19.43 56.18 -87.50
C LEU A 43 18.92 56.69 -88.86
N SER A 44 17.61 56.83 -89.02
CA SER A 44 17.04 57.43 -90.23
C SER A 44 17.45 58.89 -90.37
N ALA A 45 17.42 59.67 -89.28
CA ALA A 45 17.85 61.06 -89.29
C ALA A 45 19.35 61.19 -89.61
N GLU A 46 20.20 60.32 -89.06
CA GLU A 46 21.63 60.25 -89.40
C GLU A 46 21.83 59.88 -90.87
N ARG A 47 21.13 58.86 -91.38
CA ARG A 47 21.16 58.46 -92.80
C ARG A 47 20.74 59.62 -93.70
N ASP A 48 19.64 60.30 -93.39
CA ASP A 48 19.09 61.39 -94.19
C ASP A 48 20.03 62.62 -94.16
N ALA A 49 20.65 62.92 -93.01
CA ALA A 49 21.69 63.93 -92.88
C ALA A 49 22.94 63.58 -93.69
N LEU A 50 23.41 62.32 -93.63
CA LEU A 50 24.55 61.83 -94.41
C LEU A 50 24.26 61.82 -95.91
N GLN A 51 23.06 61.44 -96.33
CA GLN A 51 22.66 61.46 -97.74
C GLN A 51 22.55 62.89 -98.28
N THR A 52 22.12 63.84 -97.44
CA THR A 52 22.10 65.27 -97.77
C THR A 52 23.52 65.82 -97.89
N ALA A 53 24.42 65.44 -96.97
CA ALA A 53 25.84 65.79 -97.05
C ALA A 53 26.51 65.19 -98.29
N PHE A 54 26.20 63.93 -98.62
CA PHE A 54 26.70 63.25 -99.80
C PHE A 54 26.25 63.95 -101.09
N LYS A 55 24.96 64.32 -101.19
CA LYS A 55 24.44 65.08 -102.33
C LYS A 55 25.11 66.45 -102.48
N ALA A 56 25.35 67.17 -101.38
CA ALA A 56 26.06 68.45 -101.41
C ALA A 56 27.53 68.31 -101.87
N LEU A 57 28.21 67.23 -101.46
CA LEU A 57 29.59 66.92 -101.88
C LEU A 57 29.68 66.42 -103.33
N CYS A 58 28.68 65.68 -103.83
CA CYS A 58 28.64 65.25 -105.24
C CYS A 58 28.57 66.43 -106.22
N VAL A 59 27.86 67.51 -105.87
CA VAL A 59 27.80 68.74 -106.69
C VAL A 59 29.16 69.46 -106.74
N GLN A 60 29.99 69.36 -105.69
CA GLN A 60 31.38 69.82 -105.70
C GLN A 60 32.31 68.94 -106.57
N GLN A 61 31.99 67.66 -106.75
CA GLN A 61 32.86 66.73 -107.48
C GLN A 61 32.70 66.88 -109.01
N GLU A 62 31.50 67.28 -109.48
CA GLU A 62 31.22 67.57 -110.90
C GLU A 62 31.89 68.87 -111.40
N THR A 63 32.21 69.82 -110.53
CA THR A 63 32.98 71.03 -110.90
C THR A 63 34.50 70.80 -110.90
N ALA A 64 34.98 69.77 -110.20
CA ALA A 64 36.42 69.45 -110.12
C ALA A 64 36.93 68.47 -111.20
N THR A 65 36.06 67.82 -111.98
CA THR A 65 36.46 66.75 -112.94
C THR A 65 36.53 67.17 -114.42
N SER A 66 36.56 68.46 -114.72
CA SER A 66 36.83 68.94 -116.09
C SER A 66 38.34 69.10 -116.36
N LEU A 67 39.10 68.00 -116.46
CA LEU A 67 40.29 67.90 -117.34
C LEU A 67 40.72 66.41 -117.49
N GLU A 68 40.83 65.99 -118.76
CA GLU A 68 41.41 64.74 -119.30
C GLU A 68 40.59 63.42 -119.28
N LYS A 69 39.97 63.13 -120.44
CA LYS A 69 39.73 61.80 -121.05
C LYS A 69 41.03 61.33 -121.75
N PRO A 70 41.28 60.04 -122.15
CA PRO A 70 40.28 59.04 -122.58
C PRO A 70 40.55 57.51 -122.35
N LYS A 71 39.44 56.76 -122.29
CA LYS A 71 39.09 55.50 -123.02
C LYS A 71 40.04 54.29 -123.01
N ASP A 72 39.54 53.18 -122.43
CA ASP A 72 39.14 51.91 -123.08
C ASP A 72 38.97 50.84 -121.97
N ASN A 73 38.06 49.87 -121.95
CA ASN A 73 36.87 49.48 -122.69
C ASN A 73 36.21 48.33 -121.86
N PHE A 74 34.93 48.02 -122.11
CA PHE A 74 34.05 46.97 -121.52
C PHE A 74 33.26 47.36 -120.25
N GLN A 75 32.01 47.85 -120.38
CA GLN A 75 30.74 47.10 -120.58
C GLN A 75 30.42 46.15 -119.42
N ASN A 76 29.27 46.17 -118.74
CA ASN A 76 27.95 46.75 -118.99
C ASN A 76 27.23 46.81 -117.63
N ASP A 77 26.66 47.96 -117.25
CA ASP A 77 25.21 48.31 -117.35
C ASP A 77 24.34 47.50 -116.34
N GLN A 78 23.38 48.02 -115.57
CA GLN A 78 22.51 49.21 -115.61
C GLN A 78 21.69 49.11 -114.28
N SER A 79 21.14 50.11 -113.62
CA SER A 79 20.83 51.50 -113.94
C SER A 79 20.52 52.22 -112.62
N CYS A 80 21.34 53.21 -112.28
CA CYS A 80 20.93 54.36 -111.49
C CYS A 80 20.64 55.50 -112.49
N LEU A 81 19.78 56.43 -112.10
CA LEU A 81 19.50 57.73 -112.75
C LEU A 81 18.37 57.74 -113.79
N GLU A 82 17.17 58.00 -113.28
CA GLU A 82 16.19 58.82 -113.97
C GLU A 82 15.71 59.91 -113.01
N ALA A 83 16.38 61.07 -113.05
CA ALA A 83 15.86 62.35 -112.59
C ALA A 83 16.68 63.44 -113.27
N ILE A 84 16.21 63.81 -114.46
CA ILE A 84 16.70 64.87 -115.30
C ILE A 84 16.59 66.20 -114.54
N ALA A 85 17.75 66.83 -114.34
CA ALA A 85 18.02 68.25 -114.47
C ALA A 85 16.85 69.24 -114.30
N GLU A 86 16.74 69.80 -113.10
CA GLU A 86 16.57 71.24 -112.95
C GLU A 86 17.87 71.80 -112.33
N LYS A 87 18.71 72.39 -113.18
CA LYS A 87 19.86 73.20 -112.75
C LYS A 87 19.33 74.44 -112.02
N LYS A 88 19.29 74.37 -110.70
CA LYS A 88 19.37 75.56 -109.85
C LYS A 88 20.79 75.56 -109.30
N GLU A 89 21.65 76.43 -109.83
CA GLU A 89 22.94 76.76 -109.21
C GLU A 89 22.63 77.24 -107.79
N LEU A 90 22.82 76.36 -106.82
CA LEU A 90 22.87 76.73 -105.40
C LEU A 90 24.25 77.34 -105.16
N SER A 91 24.30 78.51 -104.51
CA SER A 91 25.55 79.18 -104.16
C SER A 91 26.42 78.23 -103.32
N GLU A 92 27.75 78.37 -103.36
CA GLU A 92 28.66 77.62 -102.46
C GLU A 92 28.24 77.78 -100.99
N GLU A 93 27.62 78.91 -100.67
CA GLU A 93 27.04 79.22 -99.36
C GLU A 93 25.90 78.26 -98.98
N ASP A 94 25.00 77.92 -99.92
CA ASP A 94 23.88 77.00 -99.69
C ASP A 94 24.37 75.56 -99.46
N GLN A 95 25.45 75.15 -100.12
CA GLN A 95 26.09 73.84 -99.93
C GLN A 95 26.78 73.74 -98.56
N ILE A 96 27.52 74.79 -98.17
CA ILE A 96 28.13 74.89 -96.85
C ILE A 96 27.05 74.91 -95.77
N GLU A 97 25.95 75.63 -95.97
CA GLU A 97 24.85 75.66 -95.02
C GLU A 97 24.14 74.30 -94.92
N SER A 98 24.00 73.57 -96.03
CA SER A 98 23.48 72.19 -96.03
C SER A 98 24.38 71.23 -95.25
N LEU A 99 25.70 71.28 -95.48
CA LEU A 99 26.68 70.48 -94.74
C LEU A 99 26.73 70.83 -93.25
N LYS A 100 26.60 72.12 -92.89
CA LYS A 100 26.49 72.57 -91.50
C LYS A 100 25.26 71.98 -90.82
N ARG A 101 24.08 72.04 -91.45
CA ARG A 101 22.85 71.45 -90.91
C ARG A 101 22.98 69.92 -90.76
N SER A 102 23.57 69.22 -91.73
CA SER A 102 23.81 67.78 -91.63
C SER A 102 24.79 67.42 -90.51
N LEU A 103 25.87 68.20 -90.33
CA LEU A 103 26.83 68.01 -89.25
C LEU A 103 26.20 68.30 -87.88
N GLU A 104 25.38 69.34 -87.77
CA GLU A 104 24.62 69.66 -86.57
C GLU A 104 23.69 68.51 -86.17
N VAL A 105 22.97 67.91 -87.13
CA VAL A 105 22.13 66.73 -86.86
C VAL A 105 22.96 65.55 -86.36
N LEU A 106 24.11 65.26 -86.99
CA LEU A 106 25.00 64.18 -86.53
C LEU A 106 25.61 64.45 -85.14
N ILE A 107 25.95 65.70 -84.82
CA ILE A 107 26.43 66.08 -83.49
C ILE A 107 25.31 65.89 -82.46
N ILE A 108 24.08 66.30 -82.80
CA ILE A 108 22.92 66.14 -81.92
C ILE A 108 22.62 64.66 -81.67
N GLU A 109 22.55 63.83 -82.71
CA GLU A 109 22.28 62.38 -82.54
C GLU A 109 23.42 61.66 -81.80
N LYS A 110 24.69 61.98 -82.09
CA LYS A 110 25.83 61.46 -81.34
C LYS A 110 25.77 61.86 -79.86
N SER A 111 25.45 63.12 -79.56
CA SER A 111 25.32 63.60 -78.18
C SER A 111 24.17 62.92 -77.44
N LYS A 112 23.03 62.66 -78.11
CA LYS A 112 21.88 61.92 -77.57
C LYS A 112 22.26 60.47 -77.26
N LEU A 113 22.95 59.79 -78.16
CA LEU A 113 23.45 58.43 -77.95
C LEU A 113 24.43 58.38 -76.77
N GLU A 114 25.43 59.26 -76.72
CA GLU A 114 26.38 59.33 -75.60
C GLU A 114 25.69 59.63 -74.25
N ALA A 115 24.69 60.51 -74.24
CA ALA A 115 23.89 60.79 -73.04
C ALA A 115 23.10 59.56 -72.60
N ALA A 116 22.48 58.83 -73.54
CA ALA A 116 21.79 57.57 -73.25
C ALA A 116 22.76 56.52 -72.67
N PHE A 117 23.91 56.29 -73.30
CA PHE A 117 24.94 55.36 -72.79
C PHE A 117 25.45 55.74 -71.40
N ARG A 118 25.67 57.03 -71.12
CA ARG A 118 26.08 57.50 -69.78
C ARG A 118 24.99 57.25 -68.75
N SER A 119 23.73 57.47 -69.11
CA SER A 119 22.58 57.23 -68.22
C SER A 119 22.40 55.74 -67.92
N ASP A 120 22.55 54.88 -68.92
CA ASP A 120 22.44 53.43 -68.79
C ASP A 120 23.58 52.85 -67.95
N ARG A 121 24.83 53.28 -68.19
CA ARG A 121 25.97 52.93 -67.34
C ARG A 121 25.74 53.31 -65.88
N LYS A 122 25.17 54.50 -65.62
CA LYS A 122 24.85 54.94 -64.26
C LYS A 122 23.73 54.10 -63.65
N ALA A 123 22.68 53.78 -64.42
CA ALA A 123 21.59 52.92 -63.99
C ALA A 123 22.08 51.52 -63.61
N LEU A 124 22.90 50.89 -64.47
CA LEU A 124 23.50 49.57 -64.23
C LEU A 124 24.41 49.55 -63.00
N LEU A 125 25.18 50.62 -62.75
CA LEU A 125 25.99 50.71 -61.53
C LEU A 125 25.13 50.79 -60.26
N ILE A 126 24.05 51.57 -60.29
CA ILE A 126 23.10 51.69 -59.17
C ILE A 126 22.39 50.35 -58.94
N GLU A 127 21.95 49.68 -60.01
CA GLU A 127 21.33 48.35 -59.93
C GLU A 127 22.31 47.32 -59.38
N ASN A 128 23.56 47.32 -59.83
CA ASN A 128 24.59 46.41 -59.31
C ASN A 128 24.86 46.64 -57.82
N GLU A 129 24.91 47.90 -57.37
CA GLU A 129 25.07 48.24 -55.96
C GLU A 129 23.85 47.80 -55.14
N ALA A 130 22.63 48.01 -55.67
CA ALA A 130 21.39 47.56 -55.03
C ALA A 130 21.31 46.03 -54.94
N LEU A 131 21.70 45.31 -55.99
CA LEU A 131 21.78 43.85 -56.02
C LEU A 131 22.81 43.33 -55.02
N LYS A 132 24.00 43.95 -54.95
CA LYS A 132 25.02 43.59 -53.95
C LYS A 132 24.49 43.79 -52.52
N LYS A 133 23.88 44.95 -52.23
CA LYS A 133 23.27 45.22 -50.92
C LYS A 133 22.17 44.23 -50.58
N ARG A 134 21.34 43.85 -51.56
CA ARG A 134 20.30 42.83 -51.38
C ARG A 134 20.91 41.47 -51.08
N LEU A 135 21.95 41.07 -51.82
CA LEU A 135 22.65 39.80 -51.63
C LEU A 135 23.30 39.71 -50.25
N THR A 136 24.01 40.77 -49.81
CA THR A 136 24.60 40.82 -48.47
C THR A 136 23.54 40.78 -47.38
N LYS A 137 22.41 41.47 -47.57
CA LYS A 137 21.30 41.43 -46.61
C LYS A 137 20.71 40.02 -46.51
N THR A 138 20.44 39.37 -47.64
CA THR A 138 19.93 37.99 -47.64
C THR A 138 20.92 37.00 -47.06
N ALA A 139 22.23 37.18 -47.32
CA ALA A 139 23.27 36.33 -46.75
C ALA A 139 23.32 36.44 -45.21
N ASN A 140 23.35 37.66 -44.69
CA ASN A 140 23.34 37.89 -43.24
C ASN A 140 22.04 37.38 -42.58
N GLU A 141 20.89 37.53 -43.24
CA GLU A 141 19.62 36.98 -42.75
C GLU A 141 19.65 35.45 -42.70
N THR A 142 20.22 34.79 -43.72
CA THR A 142 20.37 33.32 -43.72
C THR A 142 21.38 32.83 -42.68
N GLU A 143 22.48 33.56 -42.47
CA GLU A 143 23.48 33.25 -41.45
C GLU A 143 22.89 33.39 -40.04
N ALA A 144 22.18 34.49 -39.76
CA ALA A 144 21.49 34.68 -38.48
C ALA A 144 20.38 33.63 -38.25
N GLN A 145 19.73 33.12 -39.31
CA GLN A 145 18.79 32.01 -39.20
C GLN A 145 19.52 30.69 -38.89
N ALA A 146 20.67 30.44 -39.52
CA ALA A 146 21.50 29.26 -39.25
C ALA A 146 21.99 29.24 -37.79
N GLU A 147 22.50 30.36 -37.27
CA GLU A 147 22.93 30.48 -35.86
C GLU A 147 21.77 30.23 -34.88
N LYS A 148 20.57 30.74 -35.18
CA LYS A 148 19.37 30.48 -34.36
C LYS A 148 19.00 29.00 -34.34
N LEU A 149 19.13 28.30 -35.47
CA LEU A 149 18.88 26.86 -35.54
C LEU A 149 19.95 26.07 -34.81
N GLU A 150 21.22 26.47 -34.93
CA GLU A 150 22.33 25.85 -34.21
C GLU A 150 22.18 25.97 -32.69
N ASN A 151 21.81 27.15 -32.19
CA ASN A 151 21.54 27.35 -30.76
C ASN A 151 20.38 26.47 -30.26
N LYS A 152 19.30 26.35 -31.05
CA LYS A 152 18.20 25.41 -30.72
C LYS A 152 18.65 23.96 -30.73
N LEU A 153 19.53 23.57 -31.66
CA LEU A 153 20.10 22.23 -31.68
C LEU A 153 20.97 21.97 -30.45
N LEU A 154 21.77 22.94 -30.01
CA LEU A 154 22.57 22.82 -28.78
C LEU A 154 21.69 22.70 -27.53
N GLU A 155 20.61 23.49 -27.43
CA GLU A 155 19.62 23.36 -26.36
C GLU A 155 18.90 22.01 -26.37
N LEU A 156 18.54 21.49 -27.54
CA LEU A 156 17.92 20.17 -27.65
C LEU A 156 18.91 19.06 -27.29
N ARG A 157 20.17 19.17 -27.70
CA ARG A 157 21.23 18.22 -27.32
C ARG A 157 21.48 18.21 -25.82
N SER A 158 21.49 19.38 -25.16
CA SER A 158 21.66 19.43 -23.70
C SER A 158 20.46 18.84 -22.95
N LYS A 159 19.23 19.08 -23.43
CA LYS A 159 18.02 18.43 -22.91
C LYS A 159 18.04 16.91 -23.07
N ILE A 160 18.43 16.42 -24.25
CA ILE A 160 18.56 14.97 -24.50
C ILE A 160 19.56 14.36 -23.53
N LYS A 161 20.74 14.98 -23.35
CA LYS A 161 21.76 14.48 -22.42
C LYS A 161 21.27 14.43 -20.96
N LEU A 162 20.45 15.41 -20.55
CA LEU A 162 19.83 15.41 -19.21
C LEU A 162 18.87 14.23 -19.06
N ILE A 163 17.98 14.03 -20.05
CA ILE A 163 17.00 12.94 -20.06
C ILE A 163 17.70 11.57 -20.07
N GLU A 164 18.76 11.41 -20.86
CA GLU A 164 19.59 10.20 -20.87
C GLU A 164 20.18 9.91 -19.49
N GLY A 165 20.77 10.92 -18.85
CA GLY A 165 21.33 10.78 -17.50
C GLY A 165 20.30 10.46 -16.43
N ASP A 166 19.10 11.04 -16.50
CA ASP A 166 18.02 10.72 -15.56
C ASP A 166 17.47 9.31 -15.78
N ARG A 167 17.33 8.88 -17.05
CA ARG A 167 16.95 7.50 -17.38
C ARG A 167 17.98 6.47 -16.92
N GLU A 168 19.27 6.77 -17.00
CA GLU A 168 20.33 5.90 -16.46
C GLU A 168 20.24 5.77 -14.94
N LYS A 169 19.95 6.86 -14.22
CA LYS A 169 19.72 6.81 -12.77
C LYS A 169 18.50 5.97 -12.43
N GLU A 170 17.37 6.19 -13.11
CA GLU A 170 16.15 5.40 -12.93
C GLU A 170 16.41 3.90 -13.17
N LEU A 171 17.14 3.55 -14.23
CA LEU A 171 17.53 2.15 -14.51
C LEU A 171 18.42 1.57 -13.42
N SER A 172 19.35 2.35 -12.88
CA SER A 172 20.20 1.95 -11.75
C SER A 172 19.39 1.73 -10.47
N ASP A 173 18.44 2.61 -10.18
CA ASP A 173 17.54 2.50 -9.03
C ASP A 173 16.63 1.28 -9.16
N HIS A 174 16.02 1.08 -10.34
CA HIS A 174 15.25 -0.12 -10.66
C HIS A 174 16.08 -1.40 -10.52
N GLY A 175 17.33 -1.39 -10.99
CA GLY A 175 18.26 -2.50 -10.82
C GLY A 175 18.53 -2.81 -9.34
N SER A 176 18.71 -1.77 -8.52
CA SER A 176 18.93 -1.90 -7.07
C SER A 176 17.70 -2.47 -6.34
N VAL A 177 16.49 -2.00 -6.69
CA VAL A 177 15.23 -2.51 -6.16
C VAL A 177 15.02 -3.97 -6.57
N LEU A 178 15.27 -4.31 -7.84
CA LEU A 178 15.15 -5.69 -8.31
C LEU A 178 16.12 -6.63 -7.58
N ALA A 179 17.36 -6.21 -7.37
CA ALA A 179 18.34 -6.97 -6.59
C ALA A 179 17.88 -7.17 -5.13
N ALA A 180 17.30 -6.14 -4.50
CA ALA A 180 16.74 -6.23 -3.16
C ALA A 180 15.55 -7.20 -3.09
N ILE A 181 14.63 -7.15 -4.05
CA ILE A 181 13.49 -8.08 -4.14
C ILE A 181 13.98 -9.51 -4.36
N GLN A 182 14.92 -9.74 -5.28
CA GLN A 182 15.50 -11.06 -5.53
C GLN A 182 16.19 -11.61 -4.28
N GLN A 183 16.90 -10.75 -3.52
CA GLN A 183 17.52 -11.15 -2.26
C GLN A 183 16.47 -11.51 -1.20
N GLN A 184 15.37 -10.75 -1.09
CA GLN A 184 14.28 -11.06 -0.17
C GLN A 184 13.58 -12.37 -0.55
N TYR A 185 13.29 -12.58 -1.84
CA TYR A 185 12.73 -13.82 -2.35
C TYR A 185 13.63 -15.02 -2.03
N ALA A 186 14.93 -14.91 -2.25
CA ALA A 186 15.89 -15.95 -1.90
C ALA A 186 15.89 -16.27 -0.39
N LYS A 187 15.83 -15.24 0.47
CA LYS A 187 15.69 -15.41 1.93
C LYS A 187 14.37 -16.10 2.29
N GLU A 188 13.27 -15.73 1.65
CA GLU A 188 11.96 -16.31 1.88
C GLU A 188 11.90 -17.79 1.43
N CYS A 189 12.50 -18.15 0.30
CA CYS A 189 12.64 -19.55 -0.12
C CYS A 189 13.42 -20.38 0.91
N VAL A 190 14.52 -19.84 1.45
CA VAL A 190 15.29 -20.53 2.50
C VAL A 190 14.45 -20.69 3.77
N ASN A 191 13.74 -19.64 4.21
CA ASN A 191 12.88 -19.69 5.39
C ASN A 191 11.71 -20.67 5.20
N SER A 192 11.06 -20.64 4.05
CA SER A 192 9.99 -21.57 3.67
C SER A 192 10.49 -23.01 3.73
N GLY A 193 11.65 -23.31 3.13
CA GLY A 193 12.27 -24.63 3.21
C GLY A 193 12.64 -25.06 4.64
N GLN A 194 13.01 -24.12 5.52
CA GLN A 194 13.24 -24.43 6.94
C GLN A 194 11.94 -24.74 7.68
N LEU A 195 10.87 -23.98 7.43
CA LEU A 195 9.55 -24.22 8.03
C LEU A 195 8.96 -25.55 7.54
N GLU A 196 9.10 -25.87 6.25
CA GLU A 196 8.70 -27.16 5.71
C GLU A 196 9.43 -28.32 6.41
N LYS A 197 10.74 -28.21 6.62
CA LYS A 197 11.51 -29.20 7.41
C LYS A 197 10.94 -29.33 8.81
N GLN A 198 10.70 -28.24 9.53
CA GLN A 198 10.10 -28.28 10.87
C GLN A 198 8.71 -28.94 10.86
N ILE A 199 7.87 -28.63 9.87
CA ILE A 199 6.55 -29.26 9.70
C ILE A 199 6.70 -30.77 9.50
N THR A 200 7.63 -31.21 8.64
CA THR A 200 7.86 -32.64 8.42
C THR A 200 8.37 -33.35 9.68
N GLU A 201 9.26 -32.72 10.43
CA GLU A 201 9.75 -33.25 11.72
C GLU A 201 8.64 -33.36 12.76
N LEU A 202 7.76 -32.35 12.86
CA LEU A 202 6.61 -32.38 13.76
C LEU A 202 5.59 -33.44 13.35
N HIS A 203 5.30 -33.57 12.05
CA HIS A 203 4.43 -34.63 11.55
C HIS A 203 5.02 -36.02 11.81
N GLN A 204 6.35 -36.19 11.69
CA GLN A 204 6.99 -37.46 12.05
C GLN A 204 6.84 -37.76 13.54
N LYS A 205 7.12 -36.80 14.42
CA LYS A 205 6.94 -36.95 15.88
C LYS A 205 5.48 -37.27 16.24
N LEU A 206 4.52 -36.64 15.56
CA LEU A 206 3.10 -36.94 15.74
C LEU A 206 2.79 -38.39 15.35
N ARG A 207 3.27 -38.87 14.20
CA ARG A 207 3.08 -40.27 13.80
C ARG A 207 3.72 -41.26 14.77
N GLU A 208 4.87 -40.92 15.35
CA GLU A 208 5.50 -41.72 16.40
C GLU A 208 4.64 -41.79 17.66
N LYS A 209 4.07 -40.65 18.10
CA LYS A 209 3.14 -40.60 19.23
C LYS A 209 1.83 -41.34 18.95
N ASP A 210 1.28 -41.25 17.75
CA ASP A 210 0.09 -42.00 17.35
C ASP A 210 0.31 -43.51 17.39
N LYS A 211 1.50 -43.97 16.95
CA LYS A 211 1.88 -45.38 17.08
C LYS A 211 1.91 -45.82 18.54
N ILE A 212 2.51 -45.00 19.42
CA ILE A 212 2.56 -45.28 20.86
C ILE A 212 1.15 -45.26 21.48
N SER A 213 0.29 -44.32 21.10
CA SER A 213 -1.10 -44.27 21.56
C SER A 213 -1.86 -45.53 21.17
N LYS A 214 -1.72 -45.98 19.91
CA LYS A 214 -2.35 -47.22 19.43
C LYS A 214 -1.87 -48.45 20.21
N THR A 215 -0.58 -48.55 20.52
CA THR A 215 -0.07 -49.66 21.34
C THR A 215 -0.64 -49.62 22.77
N LEU A 216 -0.73 -48.44 23.37
CA LEU A 216 -1.32 -48.29 24.71
C LEU A 216 -2.83 -48.58 24.69
N GLU A 217 -3.54 -48.19 23.65
CA GLU A 217 -4.96 -48.51 23.48
C GLU A 217 -5.17 -50.03 23.36
N THR A 218 -4.34 -50.74 22.58
CA THR A 218 -4.41 -52.20 22.50
C THR A 218 -4.12 -52.87 23.85
N ASP A 219 -3.15 -52.36 24.61
CA ASP A 219 -2.83 -52.88 25.95
C ASP A 219 -3.96 -52.60 26.95
N ILE A 220 -4.60 -51.43 26.88
CA ILE A 220 -5.77 -51.12 27.72
C ILE A 220 -6.93 -52.06 27.41
N VAL A 221 -7.17 -52.36 26.13
CA VAL A 221 -8.23 -53.30 25.73
C VAL A 221 -7.91 -54.71 26.23
N SER A 222 -6.69 -55.19 26.05
CA SER A 222 -6.31 -56.53 26.53
C SER A 222 -6.40 -56.65 28.06
N LEU A 223 -5.95 -55.63 28.80
CA LEU A 223 -6.10 -55.57 30.26
C LEU A 223 -7.56 -55.49 30.71
N LYS A 224 -8.42 -54.77 29.97
CA LYS A 224 -9.87 -54.75 30.25
C LYS A 224 -10.50 -56.12 30.02
N GLU A 225 -10.10 -56.82 28.96
CA GLU A 225 -10.56 -58.19 28.70
C GLU A 225 -10.10 -59.15 29.80
N GLU A 226 -8.84 -59.08 30.23
CA GLU A 226 -8.31 -59.83 31.37
C GLU A 226 -9.05 -59.54 32.67
N LEU A 227 -9.28 -58.26 32.97
CA LEU A 227 -10.06 -57.86 34.14
C LEU A 227 -11.50 -58.41 34.07
N SER A 228 -12.13 -58.36 32.89
CA SER A 228 -13.48 -58.90 32.71
C SER A 228 -13.52 -60.43 32.89
N ARG A 229 -12.49 -61.15 32.42
CA ARG A 229 -12.32 -62.59 32.63
C ARG A 229 -12.16 -62.91 34.11
N ALA A 230 -11.23 -62.25 34.80
CA ALA A 230 -11.02 -62.42 36.24
C ALA A 230 -12.28 -62.07 37.05
N GLN A 231 -13.00 -61.00 36.70
CA GLN A 231 -14.28 -60.67 37.34
C GLN A 231 -15.34 -61.75 37.12
N SER A 232 -15.39 -62.35 35.93
CA SER A 232 -16.31 -63.46 35.64
C SER A 232 -15.97 -64.72 36.43
N GLU A 233 -14.68 -65.03 36.58
CA GLU A 233 -14.18 -66.13 37.41
C GLU A 233 -14.48 -65.91 38.89
N VAL A 234 -14.21 -64.71 39.42
CA VAL A 234 -14.55 -64.35 40.81
C VAL A 234 -16.05 -64.48 41.05
N LYS A 235 -16.90 -63.96 40.15
CA LYS A 235 -18.36 -64.11 40.25
C LYS A 235 -18.79 -65.58 40.19
N PHE A 236 -18.14 -66.39 39.37
CA PHE A 236 -18.41 -67.82 39.27
C PHE A 236 -18.07 -68.54 40.58
N TRP A 237 -16.87 -68.32 41.12
CA TRP A 237 -16.43 -68.91 42.39
C TRP A 237 -17.27 -68.41 43.57
N GLN A 238 -17.67 -67.14 43.58
CA GLN A 238 -18.58 -66.59 44.59
C GLN A 238 -19.94 -67.31 44.57
N LYS A 239 -20.58 -67.44 43.40
CA LYS A 239 -21.84 -68.19 43.27
C LYS A 239 -21.71 -69.66 43.66
N ARG A 240 -20.53 -70.26 43.45
CA ARG A 240 -20.24 -71.63 43.87
C ARG A 240 -20.06 -71.73 45.38
N ALA A 241 -19.38 -70.76 45.99
CA ALA A 241 -19.20 -70.67 47.44
C ALA A 241 -20.54 -70.47 48.17
N GLU A 242 -21.39 -69.54 47.70
CA GLU A 242 -22.74 -69.31 48.25
C GLU A 242 -23.63 -70.56 48.23
N LYS A 243 -23.41 -71.46 47.25
CA LYS A 243 -24.16 -72.73 47.12
C LYS A 243 -23.56 -73.88 47.94
N THR A 244 -22.42 -73.68 48.59
CA THR A 244 -21.77 -74.72 49.38
C THR A 244 -22.51 -74.85 50.72
N PRO A 245 -23.10 -76.03 51.05
CA PRO A 245 -23.94 -76.19 52.23
C PRO A 245 -23.25 -75.78 53.54
N ALA A 246 -21.95 -76.04 53.66
CA ALA A 246 -21.16 -75.63 54.83
C ALA A 246 -21.13 -74.11 55.03
N ILE A 247 -21.07 -73.32 53.95
CA ILE A 247 -21.07 -71.85 54.03
C ILE A 247 -22.47 -71.35 54.40
N GLN A 248 -23.53 -71.92 53.81
CA GLN A 248 -24.91 -71.56 54.16
C GLN A 248 -25.24 -71.88 55.62
N ILE A 249 -24.75 -73.01 56.13
CA ILE A 249 -24.90 -73.41 57.53
C ILE A 249 -24.15 -72.43 58.43
N MET A 250 -22.89 -72.10 58.12
CA MET A 250 -22.15 -71.09 58.89
C MET A 250 -22.83 -69.71 58.86
N GLU A 251 -23.42 -69.31 57.73
CA GLU A 251 -24.18 -68.05 57.62
C GLU A 251 -25.46 -68.07 58.46
N SER A 252 -26.19 -69.20 58.51
CA SER A 252 -27.35 -69.34 59.41
C SER A 252 -26.92 -69.40 60.87
N GLU A 253 -25.87 -70.14 61.21
CA GLU A 253 -25.36 -70.24 62.58
C GLU A 253 -24.87 -68.87 63.07
N LEU A 254 -24.15 -68.10 62.24
CA LEU A 254 -23.75 -66.73 62.59
C LEU A 254 -24.96 -65.79 62.76
N ARG A 255 -26.01 -65.98 61.96
CA ARG A 255 -27.26 -65.21 62.09
C ARG A 255 -27.97 -65.55 63.39
N ASP A 256 -28.07 -66.83 63.72
CA ASP A 256 -28.70 -67.33 64.94
C ASP A 256 -27.88 -66.94 66.19
N VAL A 257 -26.55 -66.97 66.13
CA VAL A 257 -25.66 -66.47 67.19
C VAL A 257 -25.79 -64.96 67.35
N LYS A 258 -25.92 -64.21 66.26
CA LYS A 258 -26.13 -62.76 66.31
C LYS A 258 -27.50 -62.40 66.90
N GLU A 259 -28.52 -63.17 66.57
CA GLU A 259 -29.88 -62.98 67.11
C GLU A 259 -29.97 -63.38 68.58
N SER A 260 -29.42 -64.54 68.96
CA SER A 260 -29.37 -64.99 70.35
C SER A 260 -28.55 -64.06 71.24
N SER A 261 -27.36 -63.61 70.82
CA SER A 261 -26.57 -62.63 71.58
C SER A 261 -27.27 -61.28 71.71
N LYS A 262 -27.96 -60.82 70.66
CA LYS A 262 -28.79 -59.60 70.74
C LYS A 262 -29.92 -59.77 71.75
N ASN A 263 -30.62 -60.90 71.73
CA ASN A 263 -31.71 -61.20 72.64
C ASN A 263 -31.21 -61.31 74.09
N GLU A 264 -30.09 -61.98 74.32
CA GLU A 264 -29.45 -62.09 75.64
C GLU A 264 -29.02 -60.71 76.18
N ILE A 265 -28.43 -59.86 75.33
CA ILE A 265 -28.10 -58.47 75.71
C ILE A 265 -29.38 -57.69 76.09
N THR A 266 -30.47 -57.84 75.35
CA THR A 266 -31.74 -57.16 75.68
C THR A 266 -32.34 -57.68 76.98
N GLU A 267 -32.24 -58.97 77.26
CA GLU A 267 -32.70 -59.58 78.50
C GLU A 267 -31.86 -59.15 79.71
N LEU A 268 -30.54 -59.12 79.58
CA LEU A 268 -29.64 -58.62 80.63
C LEU A 268 -29.91 -57.14 80.92
N LYS A 269 -30.14 -56.32 79.88
CA LYS A 269 -30.54 -54.92 80.05
C LYS A 269 -31.87 -54.77 80.80
N ARG A 270 -32.85 -55.62 80.50
CA ARG A 270 -34.16 -55.64 81.19
C ARG A 270 -34.00 -56.02 82.66
N LYS A 271 -33.28 -57.11 82.97
CA LYS A 271 -33.03 -57.54 84.35
C LYS A 271 -32.29 -56.48 85.16
N LEU A 272 -31.28 -55.82 84.57
CA LEU A 272 -30.59 -54.71 85.21
C LEU A 272 -31.55 -53.54 85.52
N MET A 273 -32.43 -53.19 84.57
CA MET A 273 -33.43 -52.14 84.78
C MET A 273 -34.43 -52.51 85.88
N GLU A 274 -34.88 -53.76 85.94
CA GLU A 274 -35.73 -54.27 87.03
C GLU A 274 -35.02 -54.14 88.38
N THR A 275 -33.76 -54.58 88.51
CA THR A 275 -33.00 -54.44 89.77
C THR A 275 -32.84 -52.97 90.20
N MET A 276 -32.48 -52.08 89.27
CA MET A 276 -32.34 -50.65 89.56
C MET A 276 -33.68 -50.01 89.98
N ASN A 277 -34.80 -50.47 89.44
CA ASN A 277 -36.12 -50.01 89.86
C ASN A 277 -36.48 -50.54 91.26
N THR A 278 -36.22 -51.81 91.55
CA THR A 278 -36.44 -52.35 92.91
C THR A 278 -35.59 -51.65 93.97
N GLU A 279 -34.33 -51.31 93.66
CA GLU A 279 -33.47 -50.53 94.57
C GLU A 279 -34.01 -49.11 94.77
N ARG A 280 -34.54 -48.47 93.71
CA ARG A 280 -35.19 -47.16 93.81
C ARG A 280 -36.46 -47.21 94.64
N GLU A 281 -37.31 -48.21 94.41
CA GLU A 281 -38.56 -48.42 95.17
C GLU A 281 -38.24 -48.69 96.65
N ASN A 282 -37.27 -49.54 96.96
CA ASN A 282 -36.83 -49.78 98.33
C ASN A 282 -36.32 -48.49 98.99
N ARG A 283 -35.50 -47.70 98.29
CA ARG A 283 -35.03 -46.40 98.80
C ARG A 283 -36.17 -45.42 98.99
N LEU A 284 -37.18 -45.41 98.11
CA LEU A 284 -38.38 -44.60 98.28
C LEU A 284 -39.16 -45.04 99.52
N CYS A 285 -39.37 -46.34 99.72
CA CYS A 285 -40.03 -46.86 100.93
C CYS A 285 -39.24 -46.51 102.21
N GLU A 286 -37.91 -46.58 102.20
CA GLU A 286 -37.08 -46.15 103.34
C GLU A 286 -37.20 -44.64 103.61
N LEU A 287 -37.23 -43.82 102.55
CA LEU A 287 -37.42 -42.37 102.66
C LEU A 287 -38.83 -42.03 103.16
N GLU A 288 -39.85 -42.72 102.68
CA GLU A 288 -41.23 -42.60 103.14
C GLU A 288 -41.37 -43.01 104.60
N GLN A 289 -40.72 -44.10 105.02
CA GLN A 289 -40.69 -44.51 106.41
C GLN A 289 -40.04 -43.45 107.31
N ARG A 290 -38.86 -42.92 106.93
CA ARG A 290 -38.21 -41.84 107.69
C ARG A 290 -39.04 -40.56 107.73
N LEU A 291 -39.73 -40.21 106.63
CA LEU A 291 -40.66 -39.09 106.61
C LEU A 291 -41.84 -39.32 107.55
N GLN A 292 -42.37 -40.54 107.62
CA GLN A 292 -43.42 -40.92 108.55
C GLN A 292 -42.94 -40.82 110.01
N GLU A 293 -41.74 -41.32 110.32
CA GLU A 293 -41.13 -41.22 111.65
C GLU A 293 -40.96 -39.75 112.08
N LEU A 294 -40.38 -38.90 111.21
CA LEU A 294 -40.25 -37.46 111.48
C LEU A 294 -41.60 -36.76 111.63
N SER A 295 -42.63 -37.20 110.89
CA SER A 295 -43.99 -36.67 110.99
C SER A 295 -44.61 -37.02 112.34
N VAL A 296 -44.45 -38.26 112.81
CA VAL A 296 -44.89 -38.70 114.14
C VAL A 296 -44.15 -37.92 115.23
N GLU A 297 -42.83 -37.81 115.13
CA GLU A 297 -42.00 -37.08 116.11
C GLU A 297 -42.40 -35.58 116.16
N THR A 298 -42.68 -34.96 115.01
CA THR A 298 -43.22 -33.59 114.94
C THR A 298 -44.63 -33.50 115.55
N GLY A 299 -45.45 -34.53 115.40
CA GLY A 299 -46.75 -34.67 116.07
C GLY A 299 -46.61 -34.71 117.59
N ASP A 300 -45.68 -35.51 118.11
CA ASP A 300 -45.38 -35.62 119.53
C ASP A 300 -44.86 -34.29 120.09
N PHE A 301 -43.95 -33.60 119.37
CA PHE A 301 -43.52 -32.25 119.74
C PHE A 301 -44.68 -31.24 119.79
N ASN A 302 -45.64 -31.33 118.87
CA ASN A 302 -46.83 -30.49 118.90
C ASN A 302 -47.75 -30.81 120.09
N MET A 303 -47.89 -32.08 120.45
CA MET A 303 -48.68 -32.50 121.61
C MET A 303 -48.03 -32.04 122.92
N ILE A 304 -46.71 -32.23 123.07
CA ILE A 304 -45.93 -31.73 124.21
C ILE A 304 -46.03 -30.20 124.29
N ARG A 305 -45.97 -29.48 123.16
CA ARG A 305 -46.15 -28.03 123.12
C ARG A 305 -47.55 -27.62 123.60
N ALA A 306 -48.59 -28.34 123.20
CA ALA A 306 -49.96 -28.10 123.66
C ALA A 306 -50.12 -28.40 125.17
N GLU A 307 -49.50 -29.47 125.67
CA GLU A 307 -49.48 -29.79 127.11
C GLU A 307 -48.70 -28.75 127.93
N LEU A 308 -47.56 -28.28 127.43
CA LEU A 308 -46.79 -27.20 128.06
C LEU A 308 -47.58 -25.90 128.08
N GLN A 309 -48.26 -25.56 126.97
CA GLN A 309 -49.16 -24.40 126.93
C GLN A 309 -50.28 -24.54 127.96
N HIS A 310 -50.93 -25.70 128.05
CA HIS A 310 -51.97 -25.94 129.04
C HIS A 310 -51.44 -25.88 130.49
N LYS A 311 -50.23 -26.37 130.75
CA LYS A 311 -49.56 -26.23 132.06
C LYS A 311 -49.23 -24.78 132.38
N VAL A 312 -48.78 -23.98 131.40
CA VAL A 312 -48.58 -22.53 131.57
C VAL A 312 -49.91 -21.87 131.93
N ASP A 313 -50.99 -22.15 131.20
CA ASP A 313 -52.32 -21.59 131.51
C ASP A 313 -52.82 -22.02 132.91
N GLN A 314 -52.50 -23.25 133.36
CA GLN A 314 -52.81 -23.71 134.72
C GLN A 314 -51.94 -23.02 135.79
N LEU A 315 -50.66 -22.81 135.51
CA LEU A 315 -49.75 -22.09 136.40
C LEU A 315 -50.12 -20.62 136.49
N GLU A 316 -50.54 -19.97 135.40
CA GLU A 316 -51.07 -18.60 135.42
C GLU A 316 -52.34 -18.51 136.28
N LYS A 317 -53.27 -19.47 136.16
CA LYS A 317 -54.46 -19.54 137.02
C LYS A 317 -54.11 -19.79 138.50
N LYS A 318 -53.11 -20.64 138.77
CA LYS A 318 -52.62 -20.90 140.14
C LYS A 318 -51.84 -19.72 140.70
N ASN A 319 -51.04 -19.01 139.91
CA ASN A 319 -50.34 -17.80 140.33
C ASN A 319 -51.36 -16.73 140.70
N LYS A 320 -52.43 -16.59 139.92
CA LYS A 320 -53.52 -15.70 140.28
C LYS A 320 -54.19 -16.09 141.60
N ALA A 321 -54.46 -17.39 141.81
CA ALA A 321 -55.00 -17.90 143.06
C ALA A 321 -54.03 -17.75 144.25
N LEU A 322 -52.72 -17.89 144.03
CA LEU A 322 -51.67 -17.70 145.04
C LEU A 322 -51.39 -16.21 145.31
N GLU A 323 -51.57 -15.31 144.35
CA GLU A 323 -51.58 -13.87 144.57
C GLU A 323 -52.78 -13.45 145.44
N ASP A 324 -53.95 -14.04 145.17
CA ASP A 324 -55.15 -13.87 146.00
C ASP A 324 -54.99 -14.49 147.41
N GLU A 325 -54.30 -15.63 147.54
CA GLU A 325 -53.94 -16.23 148.84
C GLU A 325 -52.79 -15.50 149.56
N ASN A 326 -51.81 -14.92 148.86
CA ASN A 326 -50.76 -14.08 149.45
C ASN A 326 -51.34 -12.77 149.97
N ALA A 327 -52.36 -12.21 149.31
CA ALA A 327 -53.15 -11.12 149.87
C ALA A 327 -53.91 -11.53 151.15
N PHE A 328 -54.22 -12.83 151.32
CA PHE A 328 -54.86 -13.40 152.50
C PHE A 328 -53.86 -13.87 153.59
N LEU A 329 -52.61 -14.17 153.22
CA LEU A 329 -51.52 -14.62 154.12
C LEU A 329 -50.62 -13.48 154.62
N GLU A 330 -50.58 -12.31 153.96
CA GLU A 330 -50.07 -11.04 154.55
C GLU A 330 -50.89 -10.60 155.77
N ALA A 331 -52.08 -11.19 155.99
CA ALA A 331 -52.83 -11.03 157.23
C ALA A 331 -52.33 -11.94 158.38
N SER A 332 -51.43 -12.91 158.17
CA SER A 332 -51.11 -13.90 159.21
C SER A 332 -49.78 -14.68 159.01
N LYS A 333 -48.63 -14.00 159.07
CA LYS A 333 -47.48 -14.41 159.92
C LYS A 333 -46.26 -13.51 159.75
N SER A 334 -46.00 -12.78 160.82
CA SER A 334 -44.68 -12.34 161.26
C SER A 334 -43.65 -13.48 161.30
N ALA A 335 -42.48 -13.14 160.77
CA ALA A 335 -41.15 -13.43 161.32
C ALA A 335 -40.46 -14.78 161.03
N LYS A 336 -39.29 -14.59 160.39
CA LYS A 336 -38.04 -15.39 160.32
C LYS A 336 -38.01 -16.44 159.20
N GLU A 337 -37.46 -16.13 158.03
CA GLU A 337 -36.06 -15.79 157.66
C GLU A 337 -35.05 -16.95 157.68
N VAL A 338 -34.20 -16.86 156.64
CA VAL A 338 -32.88 -17.42 156.38
C VAL A 338 -32.89 -18.70 155.51
N ASP A 339 -32.52 -18.76 154.23
CA ASP A 339 -31.47 -18.18 153.33
C ASP A 339 -30.43 -19.26 152.95
N ASP A 340 -30.10 -19.24 151.66
CA ASP A 340 -28.76 -19.40 151.05
C ASP A 340 -28.19 -20.69 150.41
N GLU A 341 -27.42 -20.41 149.34
CA GLU A 341 -26.36 -21.14 148.59
C GLU A 341 -26.67 -22.19 147.48
N SER A 342 -25.91 -22.34 146.37
CA SER A 342 -24.94 -21.52 145.60
C SER A 342 -24.46 -22.29 144.33
N THR A 343 -24.26 -21.55 143.22
CA THR A 343 -23.23 -21.60 142.13
C THR A 343 -22.68 -22.89 141.45
N ASN A 344 -22.74 -22.94 140.09
CA ASN A 344 -21.60 -23.22 139.15
C ASN A 344 -22.01 -23.28 137.63
N PHE A 345 -21.91 -22.19 136.86
CA PHE A 345 -22.04 -22.25 135.37
C PHE A 345 -21.11 -21.29 134.59
N GLU A 346 -20.56 -20.24 135.22
CA GLU A 346 -19.72 -19.25 134.51
C GLU A 346 -18.37 -19.81 134.00
N SER A 347 -17.90 -20.92 134.58
CA SER A 347 -16.65 -21.60 134.17
C SER A 347 -16.74 -22.35 132.83
N LEU A 348 -17.96 -22.70 132.38
CA LEU A 348 -18.16 -23.47 131.14
C LEU A 348 -18.06 -22.59 129.87
N LYS A 349 -18.39 -21.31 130.02
CA LYS A 349 -18.43 -20.31 128.95
C LYS A 349 -17.04 -19.92 128.45
N GLN A 350 -16.03 -19.95 129.33
CA GLN A 350 -14.67 -19.56 128.99
C GLN A 350 -13.94 -20.61 128.11
N ASN A 351 -14.22 -21.90 128.30
CA ASN A 351 -13.58 -22.99 127.53
C ASN A 351 -14.06 -23.09 126.07
N PHE A 352 -15.29 -22.65 125.79
CA PHE A 352 -15.86 -22.68 124.44
C PHE A 352 -15.22 -21.63 123.53
N MET A 353 -14.87 -20.46 124.10
CA MET A 353 -14.23 -19.36 123.36
C MET A 353 -12.79 -19.71 122.92
N ASP A 354 -12.02 -20.44 123.75
CA ASP A 354 -10.64 -20.83 123.42
C ASP A 354 -10.55 -21.93 122.34
N SER A 355 -11.61 -22.74 122.17
CA SER A 355 -11.65 -23.80 121.16
C SER A 355 -11.97 -23.27 119.77
N ALA A 356 -12.80 -22.21 119.66
CA ALA A 356 -13.14 -21.57 118.39
C ALA A 356 -11.96 -20.75 117.80
N GLN A 357 -11.09 -20.19 118.65
CA GLN A 357 -9.90 -19.43 118.22
C GLN A 357 -8.83 -20.32 117.58
N LYS A 358 -8.76 -21.62 117.95
CA LYS A 358 -7.77 -22.59 117.43
C LYS A 358 -8.08 -23.08 116.01
N LEU A 359 -9.36 -23.11 115.59
CA LEU A 359 -9.74 -23.49 114.21
C LEU A 359 -9.46 -22.39 113.17
N ARG A 360 -9.32 -21.12 113.59
CA ARG A 360 -9.14 -19.99 112.66
C ARG A 360 -7.70 -19.82 112.18
N ASN A 361 -6.72 -20.47 112.82
CA ASN A 361 -5.29 -20.31 112.54
C ASN A 361 -4.65 -21.47 111.73
N SER A 362 -5.40 -22.51 111.35
CA SER A 362 -4.89 -23.57 110.48
C SER A 362 -5.25 -23.31 109.00
N LYS A 363 -4.43 -22.51 108.31
CA LYS A 363 -4.48 -22.44 106.83
C LYS A 363 -4.07 -23.79 106.22
N ARG A 364 -5.05 -24.63 105.87
CA ARG A 364 -4.88 -25.71 104.89
C ARG A 364 -5.88 -25.51 103.77
N THR A 365 -5.38 -25.21 102.58
CA THR A 365 -6.12 -25.20 101.32
C THR A 365 -6.57 -26.63 101.02
N ILE A 366 -7.88 -26.86 101.04
CA ILE A 366 -8.49 -28.14 100.63
C ILE A 366 -8.45 -28.20 99.10
N ASN A 367 -7.83 -29.24 98.57
CA ASN A 367 -7.62 -29.45 97.14
C ASN A 367 -8.85 -30.17 96.54
N PHE A 368 -9.61 -29.47 95.70
CA PHE A 368 -10.90 -29.95 95.16
C PHE A 368 -10.80 -31.17 94.24
N TYR A 369 -9.58 -31.52 93.77
CA TYR A 369 -9.35 -32.66 92.88
C TYR A 369 -9.58 -34.03 93.56
N ASN A 370 -9.34 -34.15 94.88
CA ASN A 370 -9.57 -35.39 95.61
C ASN A 370 -11.03 -35.62 96.02
N LEU A 371 -11.91 -34.61 95.88
CA LEU A 371 -13.33 -34.71 96.22
C LEU A 371 -14.19 -35.23 95.05
N LEU A 372 -13.67 -35.15 93.82
CA LEU A 372 -14.38 -35.52 92.59
C LEU A 372 -13.93 -36.83 91.94
N GLY A 373 -12.95 -37.54 92.53
CA GLY A 373 -12.55 -38.88 92.08
C GLY A 373 -12.03 -38.94 90.63
N LEU A 374 -11.35 -37.90 90.17
CA LEU A 374 -10.69 -37.89 88.85
C LEU A 374 -9.21 -38.20 89.05
N ASP A 375 -8.78 -39.36 88.55
CA ASP A 375 -7.37 -39.74 88.48
C ASP A 375 -6.57 -38.72 87.65
N GLU A 376 -5.38 -38.39 88.15
CA GLU A 376 -4.45 -37.41 87.62
C GLU A 376 -4.07 -37.76 86.17
N THR A 377 -4.52 -36.96 85.19
CA THR A 377 -4.17 -37.16 83.79
C THR A 377 -2.66 -37.03 83.60
N SER A 378 -2.05 -38.17 83.26
CA SER A 378 -0.64 -38.45 83.01
C SER A 378 0.22 -37.22 82.67
N TYR A 379 1.26 -37.02 83.49
CA TYR A 379 2.40 -36.12 83.26
C TYR A 379 2.94 -36.18 81.81
N GLU A 380 2.83 -37.34 81.15
CA GLU A 380 3.25 -37.53 79.76
C GLU A 380 2.46 -36.67 78.76
N HIS A 381 1.16 -36.45 78.99
CA HIS A 381 0.36 -35.60 78.10
C HIS A 381 0.74 -34.12 78.23
N LYS A 382 1.11 -33.68 79.44
CA LYS A 382 1.60 -32.32 79.68
C LYS A 382 2.97 -32.10 79.03
N GLN A 383 3.87 -33.07 79.20
CA GLN A 383 5.21 -33.03 78.61
C GLN A 383 5.17 -33.07 77.07
N ARG A 384 4.28 -33.88 76.46
CA ARG A 384 4.08 -33.90 75.00
C ARG A 384 3.50 -32.58 74.48
N TYR A 385 2.61 -31.94 75.23
CA TYR A 385 2.07 -30.64 74.84
C TYR A 385 3.15 -29.54 74.90
N GLU A 386 4.02 -29.56 75.91
CA GLU A 386 5.14 -28.62 76.02
C GLU A 386 6.18 -28.81 74.90
N VAL A 387 6.55 -30.05 74.58
CA VAL A 387 7.47 -30.34 73.46
C VAL A 387 6.87 -29.88 72.13
N LEU A 388 5.58 -30.16 71.89
CA LEU A 388 4.90 -29.74 70.66
C LEU A 388 4.79 -28.21 70.54
N LYS A 389 4.62 -27.53 71.68
CA LYS A 389 4.60 -26.06 71.74
C LYS A 389 5.98 -25.46 71.42
N ASP A 390 7.06 -26.05 71.92
CA ASP A 390 8.43 -25.62 71.62
C ASP A 390 8.82 -25.87 70.16
N GLU A 391 8.38 -26.99 69.57
CA GLU A 391 8.56 -27.26 68.14
C GLU A 391 7.78 -26.26 67.28
N PHE A 392 6.55 -25.92 67.67
CA PHE A 392 5.75 -24.92 66.98
C PHE A 392 6.40 -23.52 67.02
N GLU A 393 6.91 -23.07 68.17
CA GLU A 393 7.63 -21.79 68.27
C GLU A 393 8.92 -21.78 67.44
N LYS A 394 9.66 -22.89 67.38
CA LYS A 394 10.84 -23.01 66.49
C LYS A 394 10.45 -22.94 65.00
N TYR A 395 9.35 -23.57 64.61
CA TYR A 395 8.84 -23.48 63.24
C TYR A 395 8.36 -22.07 62.89
N LYS A 396 7.68 -21.40 63.83
CA LYS A 396 7.24 -20.01 63.68
C LYS A 396 8.43 -19.06 63.51
N LEU A 397 9.46 -19.18 64.33
CA LEU A 397 10.70 -18.39 64.20
C LEU A 397 11.40 -18.65 62.85
N LYS A 398 11.49 -19.90 62.40
CA LYS A 398 12.03 -20.23 61.07
C LYS A 398 11.20 -19.61 59.95
N ALA A 399 9.87 -19.70 60.01
CA ALA A 399 8.98 -19.09 59.03
C ALA A 399 9.10 -17.55 59.03
N GLU A 400 9.19 -16.92 60.20
CA GLU A 400 9.40 -15.47 60.33
C GLU A 400 10.76 -15.01 59.77
N THR A 401 11.83 -15.79 59.94
CA THR A 401 13.15 -15.47 59.34
C THR A 401 13.13 -15.57 57.82
N VAL A 402 12.44 -16.57 57.25
CA VAL A 402 12.27 -16.71 55.80
C VAL A 402 11.42 -15.57 55.24
N LEU A 403 10.35 -15.17 55.94
CA LEU A 403 9.52 -14.02 55.54
C LEU A 403 10.27 -12.69 55.67
N LYS A 404 11.10 -12.49 56.70
CA LYS A 404 11.97 -11.29 56.81
C LYS A 404 13.05 -11.26 55.73
N SER A 405 13.60 -12.41 55.31
CA SER A 405 14.54 -12.47 54.19
C SER A 405 13.89 -12.21 52.82
N ARG A 406 12.58 -12.42 52.70
CA ARG A 406 11.79 -12.13 51.49
C ARG A 406 11.22 -10.71 51.45
N SER A 407 11.02 -10.07 52.60
CA SER A 407 10.43 -8.72 52.69
C SER A 407 11.44 -7.57 52.49
N LEU A 408 12.74 -7.85 52.38
CA LEU A 408 13.79 -6.84 52.10
C LEU A 408 14.20 -6.84 50.62
N LYS A 409 13.22 -6.83 49.72
CA LYS A 409 13.39 -6.45 48.31
C LYS A 409 12.08 -5.82 47.87
N ASN A 410 12.02 -4.50 47.98
CA ASN A 410 11.25 -3.55 47.19
C ASN A 410 11.05 -2.31 48.06
N ASP A 411 12.06 -1.45 48.08
CA ASP A 411 11.92 0.00 47.91
C ASP A 411 13.29 0.64 48.18
N THR A 412 13.64 1.60 47.33
CA THR A 412 14.84 2.48 47.38
C THR A 412 16.17 1.88 46.90
N LEU A 413 16.36 1.93 45.58
CA LEU A 413 17.69 2.09 44.98
C LEU A 413 17.94 3.61 44.84
N GLU A 414 18.77 4.18 45.71
CA GLU A 414 19.70 5.26 45.36
C GLU A 414 20.64 5.52 46.55
N ASN A 415 21.94 5.39 46.30
CA ASN A 415 23.06 5.96 47.05
C ASN A 415 23.08 5.79 48.57
N THR A 416 23.99 4.96 49.07
CA THR A 416 25.32 5.37 49.59
C THR A 416 25.91 4.17 50.35
N GLY A 417 27.19 3.88 50.11
CA GLY A 417 27.84 2.65 50.54
C GLY A 417 27.87 2.42 52.05
N ILE A 418 27.35 1.26 52.49
CA ILE A 418 27.74 0.59 53.73
C ILE A 418 27.63 -0.92 53.49
N SER A 419 28.74 -1.56 53.11
CA SER A 419 28.89 -3.02 53.12
C SER A 419 30.03 -3.42 54.05
N HIS A 420 29.93 -2.99 55.31
CA HIS A 420 30.75 -3.49 56.40
C HIS A 420 29.89 -3.49 57.66
N THR A 421 29.19 -4.60 57.89
CA THR A 421 28.92 -5.19 59.22
C THR A 421 27.87 -6.29 59.07
N LEU A 422 28.28 -7.48 58.63
CA LEU A 422 27.64 -8.72 59.09
C LEU A 422 28.70 -9.83 59.12
N SER A 423 29.75 -9.56 59.89
CA SER A 423 30.71 -10.56 60.33
C SER A 423 30.09 -11.37 61.46
N LEU A 424 29.47 -12.50 61.13
CA LEU A 424 29.21 -13.58 62.08
C LEU A 424 30.23 -14.70 61.85
N LEU A 425 31.13 -14.81 62.84
CA LEU A 425 32.10 -15.87 63.14
C LEU A 425 33.08 -16.36 62.04
N PRO A 426 34.39 -16.36 62.33
CA PRO A 426 35.39 -16.90 61.43
C PRO A 426 35.38 -18.44 61.51
N VAL A 427 34.99 -19.09 60.42
CA VAL A 427 35.39 -20.48 60.16
C VAL A 427 36.63 -20.44 59.26
N SER A 428 37.77 -20.17 59.90
CA SER A 428 39.08 -20.65 59.45
C SER A 428 39.16 -22.12 59.91
N ASP A 429 39.61 -23.14 59.18
CA ASP A 429 40.49 -23.24 58.03
C ASP A 429 40.12 -24.50 57.22
N CYS A 430 39.38 -24.33 56.13
CA CYS A 430 39.22 -25.41 55.17
C CYS A 430 39.59 -24.89 53.78
N SER A 431 40.75 -25.34 53.28
CA SER A 431 41.28 -24.97 51.96
C SER A 431 40.28 -25.25 50.82
N SER A 432 39.46 -26.29 50.94
CA SER A 432 38.41 -26.57 49.95
C SER A 432 37.21 -25.63 50.07
N CYS A 433 36.88 -25.13 51.27
CA CYS A 433 35.82 -24.15 51.47
C CYS A 433 36.23 -22.76 50.96
N ALA A 434 37.50 -22.35 51.10
CA ALA A 434 37.99 -21.08 50.57
C ALA A 434 37.98 -21.04 49.02
N ALA A 435 38.31 -22.16 48.37
CA ALA A 435 38.19 -22.30 46.92
C ALA A 435 36.72 -22.25 46.47
N ALA A 436 35.83 -22.98 47.15
CA ALA A 436 34.40 -22.94 46.88
C ALA A 436 33.78 -21.55 47.09
N GLU A 437 34.27 -20.80 48.09
CA GLU A 437 33.82 -19.43 48.34
C GLU A 437 34.32 -18.45 47.25
N ALA A 438 35.55 -18.63 46.75
CA ALA A 438 36.07 -17.86 45.63
C ALA A 438 35.30 -18.15 44.33
N ASP A 439 34.97 -19.41 44.06
CA ASP A 439 34.15 -19.83 42.91
C ASP A 439 32.73 -19.28 43.02
N LEU A 440 32.12 -19.29 44.21
CA LEU A 440 30.82 -18.67 44.45
C LEU A 440 30.86 -17.16 44.19
N ARG A 441 31.90 -16.45 44.66
CA ARG A 441 32.07 -15.02 44.37
C ARG A 441 32.24 -14.75 42.88
N HIS A 442 33.00 -15.59 42.17
CA HIS A 442 33.15 -15.48 40.72
C HIS A 442 31.82 -15.71 40.01
N MET A 443 31.07 -16.75 40.39
CA MET A 443 29.73 -17.01 39.86
C MET A 443 28.76 -15.85 40.14
N HIS A 444 28.77 -15.27 41.34
CA HIS A 444 27.97 -14.09 41.66
C HIS A 444 28.35 -12.88 40.80
N SER A 445 29.65 -12.66 40.55
CA SER A 445 30.12 -11.59 39.65
C SER A 445 29.70 -11.82 38.20
N VAL A 446 29.79 -13.06 37.70
CA VAL A 446 29.31 -13.43 36.36
C VAL A 446 27.81 -13.22 36.26
N VAL A 447 27.04 -13.68 37.25
CA VAL A 447 25.58 -13.49 37.31
C VAL A 447 25.23 -12.00 37.33
N ALA A 448 25.95 -11.17 38.10
CA ALA A 448 25.75 -9.72 38.10
C ALA A 448 26.03 -9.12 36.70
N SER A 449 27.14 -9.49 36.06
CA SER A 449 27.48 -8.99 34.72
C SER A 449 26.47 -9.42 33.64
N LEU A 450 25.85 -10.60 33.79
CA LEU A 450 24.80 -11.06 32.89
C LEU A 450 23.49 -10.32 33.13
N HIS A 451 23.16 -9.99 34.38
CA HIS A 451 22.02 -9.13 34.71
C HIS A 451 22.21 -7.72 34.14
N ASP A 452 23.40 -7.14 34.27
CA ASP A 452 23.70 -5.82 33.70
C ASP A 452 23.57 -5.81 32.17
N LYS A 453 24.03 -6.89 31.50
CA LYS A 453 23.87 -7.06 30.05
C LYS A 453 22.40 -7.27 29.64
N LEU A 454 21.63 -8.01 30.43
CA LEU A 454 20.19 -8.17 30.19
C LEU A 454 19.48 -6.82 30.29
N HIS A 455 19.78 -6.06 31.35
CA HIS A 455 19.21 -4.75 31.56
C HIS A 455 19.60 -3.76 30.45
N SER A 456 20.85 -3.78 29.98
CA SER A 456 21.26 -2.94 28.84
C SER A 456 20.51 -3.32 27.56
N LEU A 457 20.34 -4.63 27.29
CA LEU A 457 19.59 -5.10 26.12
C LEU A 457 18.09 -4.77 26.22
N GLU A 458 17.51 -4.78 27.41
CA GLU A 458 16.13 -4.35 27.65
C GLU A 458 15.95 -2.85 27.36
N ILE A 459 16.91 -2.01 27.79
CA ILE A 459 16.92 -0.58 27.46
C ILE A 459 17.07 -0.36 25.96
N ASP A 460 18.02 -1.04 25.31
CA ASP A 460 18.24 -0.93 23.86
C ASP A 460 17.01 -1.37 23.06
N TYR A 461 16.36 -2.46 23.49
CA TYR A 461 15.10 -2.91 22.90
C TYR A 461 13.97 -1.89 23.09
N ALA A 462 13.83 -1.32 24.28
CA ALA A 462 12.84 -0.28 24.55
C ALA A 462 13.08 0.98 23.67
N ASN A 463 14.33 1.40 23.53
CA ASN A 463 14.72 2.52 22.68
C ASN A 463 14.46 2.23 21.19
N ALA A 464 14.82 1.03 20.72
CA ALA A 464 14.55 0.61 19.34
C ALA A 464 13.04 0.56 19.06
N LYS A 465 12.25 0.01 19.99
CA LYS A 465 10.79 -0.02 19.91
C LYS A 465 10.20 1.39 19.81
N SER A 466 10.64 2.31 20.68
CA SER A 466 10.20 3.72 20.65
C SER A 466 10.53 4.41 19.32
N ASN A 467 11.72 4.19 18.78
CA ASN A 467 12.11 4.72 17.46
C ASN A 467 11.24 4.17 16.31
N TYR A 468 10.85 2.89 16.36
CA TYR A 468 9.95 2.32 15.36
C TYR A 468 8.52 2.85 15.51
N GLU A 469 8.04 3.01 16.73
CA GLU A 469 6.73 3.63 17.00
C GLU A 469 6.70 5.08 16.47
N GLU A 470 7.75 5.88 16.70
CA GLU A 470 7.85 7.25 16.18
C GLU A 470 7.89 7.28 14.64
N LYS A 471 8.67 6.41 13.99
CA LYS A 471 8.67 6.33 12.52
C LYS A 471 7.31 5.91 11.97
N THR A 472 6.61 5.02 12.67
CA THR A 472 5.28 4.57 12.27
C THR A 472 4.28 5.71 12.36
N THR A 473 4.30 6.51 13.43
CA THR A 473 3.42 7.68 13.56
C THR A 473 3.76 8.77 12.53
N GLN A 474 5.04 9.02 12.24
CA GLN A 474 5.45 9.95 11.18
C GLN A 474 4.95 9.52 9.80
N LEU A 475 5.04 8.23 9.47
CA LEU A 475 4.51 7.70 8.20
C LEU A 475 2.99 7.79 8.15
N GLN A 476 2.29 7.48 9.26
CA GLN A 476 0.83 7.63 9.34
C GLN A 476 0.39 9.09 9.13
N LEU A 477 1.08 10.06 9.74
CA LEU A 477 0.79 11.48 9.52
C LEU A 477 1.01 11.89 8.06
N LYS A 478 2.08 11.43 7.43
CA LYS A 478 2.36 11.73 6.02
C LYS A 478 1.34 11.10 5.08
N ILE A 479 0.87 9.89 5.37
CA ILE A 479 -0.23 9.25 4.61
C ILE A 479 -1.49 10.10 4.73
N MET A 480 -1.86 10.49 5.95
CA MET A 480 -3.04 11.32 6.21
C MET A 480 -2.95 12.70 5.52
N GLU A 481 -1.76 13.31 5.47
CA GLU A 481 -1.53 14.55 4.72
C GLU A 481 -1.75 14.36 3.22
N VAL A 482 -1.19 13.29 2.64
CA VAL A 482 -1.37 12.98 1.21
C VAL A 482 -2.83 12.69 0.90
N GLU A 483 -3.52 11.91 1.72
CA GLU A 483 -4.95 11.63 1.58
C GLU A 483 -5.77 12.91 1.61
N MET A 484 -5.51 13.82 2.55
CA MET A 484 -6.18 15.12 2.62
C MET A 484 -5.94 15.96 1.36
N THR A 485 -4.70 16.03 0.87
CA THR A 485 -4.40 16.79 -0.37
C THR A 485 -5.12 16.20 -1.59
N GLN A 486 -5.24 14.88 -1.66
CA GLN A 486 -5.97 14.19 -2.73
C GLN A 486 -7.47 14.45 -2.63
N GLU A 487 -8.06 14.37 -1.43
CA GLU A 487 -9.47 14.68 -1.19
C GLU A 487 -9.79 16.12 -1.61
N ASN A 488 -8.93 17.07 -1.24
CA ASN A 488 -9.07 18.47 -1.63
C ASN A 488 -9.02 18.63 -3.16
N LEU A 489 -8.04 18.03 -3.84
CA LEU A 489 -7.93 18.12 -5.31
C LEU A 489 -9.12 17.49 -6.03
N VAL A 490 -9.63 16.36 -5.52
CA VAL A 490 -10.85 15.73 -6.06
C VAL A 490 -12.07 16.62 -5.82
N SER A 491 -12.18 17.26 -4.65
CA SER A 491 -13.27 18.19 -4.35
C SER A 491 -13.22 19.42 -5.27
N ASP A 492 -12.03 19.98 -5.53
CA ASP A 492 -11.83 21.10 -6.44
C ASP A 492 -12.22 20.74 -7.88
N LEU A 493 -11.82 19.56 -8.35
CA LEU A 493 -12.19 19.08 -9.69
C LEU A 493 -13.70 18.87 -9.81
N ARG A 494 -14.34 18.29 -8.77
CA ARG A 494 -15.80 18.16 -8.71
C ARG A 494 -16.48 19.52 -8.76
N ASN A 495 -16.01 20.49 -7.98
CA ASN A 495 -16.54 21.85 -7.96
C ASN A 495 -16.41 22.53 -9.33
N GLN A 496 -15.26 22.40 -9.99
CA GLN A 496 -15.05 22.92 -11.35
C GLN A 496 -15.99 22.27 -12.37
N MET A 497 -16.22 20.96 -12.27
CA MET A 497 -17.16 20.26 -13.15
C MET A 497 -18.60 20.71 -12.89
N HIS A 498 -19.02 20.84 -11.63
CA HIS A 498 -20.34 21.35 -11.27
C HIS A 498 -20.54 22.77 -11.77
N GLN A 499 -19.53 23.64 -11.63
CA GLN A 499 -19.58 25.01 -12.13
C GLN A 499 -19.79 25.06 -13.66
N LYS A 500 -19.08 24.22 -14.42
CA LYS A 500 -19.28 24.10 -15.88
C LYS A 500 -20.69 23.62 -16.25
N VAL A 501 -21.25 22.70 -15.47
CA VAL A 501 -22.63 22.23 -15.67
C VAL A 501 -23.63 23.36 -15.42
N ILE A 502 -23.49 24.10 -14.31
CA ILE A 502 -24.35 25.24 -14.00
C ILE A 502 -24.27 26.31 -15.11
N GLU A 503 -23.07 26.61 -15.60
CA GLU A 503 -22.88 27.56 -16.71
C GLU A 503 -23.59 27.08 -17.99
N MET A 504 -23.41 25.80 -18.35
CA MET A 504 -24.06 25.20 -19.51
C MET A 504 -25.59 25.20 -19.38
N GLU A 505 -26.13 24.87 -18.21
CA GLU A 505 -27.56 24.93 -17.92
C GLU A 505 -28.09 26.35 -18.01
N SER A 506 -27.35 27.34 -17.50
CA SER A 506 -27.73 28.75 -17.59
C SER A 506 -27.80 29.25 -19.04
N GLU A 507 -26.84 28.86 -19.89
CA GLU A 507 -26.85 29.21 -21.31
C GLU A 507 -27.96 28.48 -22.06
N MET A 508 -28.22 27.22 -21.74
CA MET A 508 -29.37 26.48 -22.29
C MET A 508 -30.69 27.16 -21.89
N GLN A 509 -30.82 27.62 -20.65
CA GLN A 509 -32.01 28.33 -20.19
C GLN A 509 -32.16 29.68 -20.91
N LYS A 510 -31.07 30.43 -21.11
CA LYS A 510 -31.09 31.66 -21.92
C LYS A 510 -31.53 31.38 -23.36
N GLN A 511 -31.06 30.29 -23.97
CA GLN A 511 -31.50 29.89 -25.31
C GLN A 511 -33.00 29.54 -25.35
N ARG A 512 -33.50 28.81 -24.33
CA ARG A 512 -34.93 28.50 -24.19
C ARG A 512 -35.78 29.77 -24.07
N VAL A 513 -35.36 30.73 -23.25
CA VAL A 513 -36.05 32.03 -23.11
C VAL A 513 -36.06 32.80 -24.43
N ARG A 514 -34.92 32.94 -25.10
CA ARG A 514 -34.86 33.61 -26.42
C ARG A 514 -35.76 32.93 -27.46
N ALA A 515 -35.83 31.60 -27.44
CA ALA A 515 -36.72 30.85 -28.35
C ALA A 515 -38.19 31.11 -28.03
N LEU A 516 -38.57 31.16 -26.74
CA LEU A 516 -39.92 31.53 -26.32
C LEU A 516 -40.26 32.98 -26.72
N ASP A 517 -39.33 33.92 -26.57
CA ASP A 517 -39.53 35.32 -26.97
C ASP A 517 -39.75 35.45 -28.49
N MET A 518 -38.94 34.76 -29.30
CA MET A 518 -39.13 34.73 -30.76
C MET A 518 -40.48 34.10 -31.15
N LEU A 519 -40.91 33.05 -30.45
CA LEU A 519 -42.23 32.45 -30.69
C LEU A 519 -43.35 33.43 -30.35
N ALA A 520 -43.24 34.14 -29.22
CA ALA A 520 -44.21 35.17 -28.85
C ALA A 520 -44.26 36.32 -29.86
N GLU A 521 -43.11 36.77 -30.37
CA GLU A 521 -43.05 37.79 -31.43
C GLU A 521 -43.73 37.29 -32.72
N LYS A 522 -43.46 36.04 -33.12
CA LYS A 522 -44.11 35.43 -34.29
C LYS A 522 -45.60 35.22 -34.11
N GLU A 523 -46.05 34.91 -32.91
CA GLU A 523 -47.47 34.80 -32.58
C GLU A 523 -48.16 36.17 -32.68
N ASN A 524 -47.52 37.24 -32.20
CA ASN A 524 -48.00 38.61 -32.36
C ASN A 524 -48.02 39.05 -33.84
N GLU A 525 -46.96 38.76 -34.62
CA GLU A 525 -46.95 39.01 -36.07
C GLU A 525 -48.10 38.27 -36.78
N LEU A 526 -48.34 37.01 -36.41
CA LEU A 526 -49.46 36.23 -36.92
C LEU A 526 -50.81 36.84 -36.52
N GLU A 527 -50.94 37.35 -35.30
CA GLU A 527 -52.16 38.01 -34.83
C GLU A 527 -52.42 39.33 -35.59
N ILE A 528 -51.38 40.12 -35.84
CA ILE A 528 -51.45 41.32 -36.69
C ILE A 528 -51.84 40.93 -38.12
N ALA A 529 -51.20 39.92 -38.71
CA ALA A 529 -51.53 39.45 -40.07
C ALA A 529 -52.97 38.94 -40.16
N LYS A 530 -53.44 38.20 -39.14
CA LYS A 530 -54.85 37.78 -39.04
C LYS A 530 -55.78 38.98 -38.94
N ALA A 531 -55.44 40.01 -38.16
CA ALA A 531 -56.23 41.23 -38.04
C ALA A 531 -56.29 42.01 -39.38
N VAL A 532 -55.18 42.10 -40.11
CA VAL A 532 -55.12 42.72 -41.45
C VAL A 532 -55.95 41.94 -42.46
N LEU A 533 -55.84 40.60 -42.50
CA LEU A 533 -56.66 39.76 -43.37
C LEU A 533 -58.16 39.85 -43.03
N ALA A 534 -58.51 39.91 -41.74
CA ALA A 534 -59.88 40.16 -41.31
C ALA A 534 -60.38 41.53 -41.78
N SER A 535 -59.53 42.55 -41.76
CA SER A 535 -59.85 43.89 -42.28
C SER A 535 -60.00 43.90 -43.81
N ILE A 536 -59.15 43.22 -44.57
CA ILE A 536 -59.25 43.10 -46.04
C ILE A 536 -60.54 42.35 -46.43
N ARG A 537 -60.90 41.29 -45.70
CA ARG A 537 -62.15 40.54 -45.91
C ARG A 537 -63.40 41.39 -45.62
N SER A 538 -63.28 42.48 -44.87
CA SER A 538 -64.40 43.38 -44.56
C SER A 538 -64.66 44.47 -45.62
N GLN A 539 -63.91 44.49 -46.75
CA GLN A 539 -64.19 45.38 -47.88
C GLN A 539 -65.03 44.70 -49.00
N PRO A 540 -66.02 45.39 -49.62
CA PRO A 540 -67.02 44.74 -50.47
C PRO A 540 -66.69 44.68 -51.97
N ASN A 541 -67.04 43.53 -52.58
CA ASN A 541 -67.34 43.21 -54.01
C ASN A 541 -66.12 42.95 -54.96
N VAL A 542 -66.07 41.94 -55.84
CA VAL A 542 -67.06 41.23 -56.68
C VAL A 542 -66.55 39.80 -57.05
N ASP A 543 -67.41 38.76 -57.01
CA ASP A 543 -67.21 37.43 -57.68
C ASP A 543 -67.77 37.43 -59.12
N PRO A 544 -67.33 36.53 -60.04
CA PRO A 544 -68.26 35.43 -60.41
C PRO A 544 -67.66 34.10 -60.96
N ILE A 545 -68.22 32.99 -60.45
CA ILE A 545 -68.81 31.79 -61.15
C ILE A 545 -67.91 30.64 -61.71
N ASP A 546 -68.20 29.44 -61.16
CA ASP A 546 -67.78 28.05 -61.52
C ASP A 546 -68.42 27.49 -62.83
N PRO A 547 -67.92 26.36 -63.39
CA PRO A 547 -68.74 25.13 -63.40
C PRO A 547 -67.98 23.78 -63.20
N PRO A 548 -68.71 22.66 -62.97
CA PRO A 548 -68.25 21.51 -62.16
C PRO A 548 -67.99 20.20 -62.95
N GLN A 549 -67.27 19.25 -62.32
CA GLN A 549 -67.64 17.82 -62.16
C GLN A 549 -66.50 17.01 -61.49
N GLY A 550 -66.87 16.07 -60.62
CA GLY A 550 -66.00 15.49 -59.61
C GLY A 550 -65.32 14.16 -59.94
N THR A 551 -64.53 13.65 -58.99
CA THR A 551 -64.38 12.22 -58.66
C THR A 551 -63.48 12.02 -57.43
N SER A 552 -64.06 11.37 -56.41
CA SER A 552 -63.50 10.31 -55.55
C SER A 552 -62.24 10.51 -54.68
N PHE A 553 -62.48 10.57 -53.35
CA PHE A 553 -61.81 9.87 -52.24
C PHE A 553 -60.29 9.62 -52.25
N ARG A 554 -59.61 10.10 -51.20
CA ARG A 554 -59.04 9.21 -50.15
C ARG A 554 -58.70 9.95 -48.85
N PHE A 555 -59.34 9.52 -47.76
CA PHE A 555 -58.88 9.75 -46.38
C PHE A 555 -57.50 9.11 -46.20
N VAL A 556 -56.55 9.86 -45.63
CA VAL A 556 -55.32 9.30 -45.05
C VAL A 556 -55.47 9.32 -43.54
N ASN A 557 -55.53 8.13 -42.97
CA ASN A 557 -55.67 7.88 -41.54
C ASN A 557 -54.52 8.53 -40.75
N TYR A 558 -54.88 9.29 -39.72
CA TYR A 558 -53.99 9.60 -38.61
C TYR A 558 -53.56 8.29 -37.95
N ARG A 559 -52.25 8.04 -37.91
CA ARG A 559 -51.69 6.96 -37.09
C ARG A 559 -51.41 7.53 -35.71
N GLU A 560 -52.34 7.28 -34.80
CA GLU A 560 -52.09 7.30 -33.36
C GLU A 560 -50.84 6.46 -33.06
N SER A 561 -49.82 7.08 -32.47
CA SER A 561 -48.70 6.38 -31.84
C SER A 561 -48.58 6.90 -30.42
N ARG A 562 -49.44 6.30 -29.58
CA ARG A 562 -49.23 5.94 -28.18
C ARG A 562 -47.95 6.53 -27.53
N ALA A 563 -48.15 7.55 -26.72
CA ALA A 563 -47.24 7.93 -25.67
C ALA A 563 -47.26 6.83 -24.59
N ASN A 564 -46.09 6.32 -24.20
CA ASN A 564 -45.91 5.64 -22.93
C ASN A 564 -44.92 6.48 -22.13
N ASP A 565 -45.45 7.07 -21.06
CA ASP A 565 -44.73 7.67 -19.95
C ASP A 565 -43.72 6.70 -19.36
N LEU A 566 -42.54 7.21 -19.00
CA LEU A 566 -41.74 6.65 -17.92
C LEU A 566 -41.08 7.81 -17.17
N PHE A 567 -41.83 8.25 -16.16
CA PHE A 567 -41.36 9.07 -15.06
C PHE A 567 -40.40 8.26 -14.17
N GLU A 568 -39.49 8.99 -13.56
CA GLU A 568 -38.51 8.59 -12.55
C GLU A 568 -39.10 7.75 -11.40
N SER A 569 -38.29 6.84 -10.85
CA SER A 569 -38.00 6.79 -9.41
C SER A 569 -36.97 5.71 -9.04
N ASN A 570 -35.89 6.17 -8.41
CA ASN A 570 -35.12 5.61 -7.28
C ASN A 570 -35.35 4.14 -6.86
N ALA A 571 -34.26 3.37 -6.77
CA ALA A 571 -34.04 2.42 -5.67
C ALA A 571 -32.55 2.06 -5.51
N SER A 572 -32.07 2.27 -4.29
CA SER A 572 -30.83 1.79 -3.66
C SER A 572 -30.88 0.29 -3.32
N ILE A 573 -29.76 -0.21 -2.75
CA ILE A 573 -29.49 -1.53 -2.10
C ILE A 573 -28.75 -2.48 -3.06
N ASP A 574 -27.43 -2.66 -2.98
CA ASP A 574 -26.57 -3.28 -1.93
C ASP A 574 -26.45 -4.81 -2.03
N GLU A 575 -25.23 -5.26 -1.75
CA GLU A 575 -24.72 -6.61 -1.47
C GLU A 575 -24.57 -7.68 -2.57
N ARG A 576 -23.28 -7.92 -2.87
CA ARG A 576 -22.56 -9.22 -2.79
C ARG A 576 -23.33 -10.49 -3.15
N ARG A 577 -22.81 -11.22 -4.14
CA ARG A 577 -22.28 -12.59 -3.97
C ARG A 577 -21.57 -13.11 -5.23
N ASN A 578 -20.34 -13.58 -4.99
CA ASN A 578 -19.71 -14.82 -5.45
C ASN A 578 -19.57 -15.04 -6.98
N ALA A 579 -18.36 -15.00 -7.53
CA ALA A 579 -17.28 -16.00 -7.46
C ALA A 579 -17.52 -17.19 -8.40
N GLU A 580 -16.40 -17.72 -8.93
CA GLU A 580 -16.24 -19.00 -9.65
C GLU A 580 -16.66 -18.95 -11.15
N ILE A 581 -15.90 -19.35 -12.19
CA ILE A 581 -14.73 -20.25 -12.32
C ILE A 581 -14.06 -19.97 -13.70
N ARG A 582 -12.74 -20.25 -13.77
CA ARG A 582 -12.04 -21.04 -14.82
C ARG A 582 -11.19 -20.29 -15.87
N ASN A 583 -9.89 -20.30 -15.58
CA ASN A 583 -8.81 -20.47 -16.56
C ASN A 583 -9.13 -21.64 -17.51
N VAL A 584 -9.01 -21.41 -18.81
CA VAL A 584 -8.63 -22.42 -19.80
C VAL A 584 -7.63 -21.78 -20.75
N ILE A 585 -6.36 -22.08 -20.49
CA ILE A 585 -5.32 -22.16 -21.51
C ILE A 585 -5.53 -23.55 -22.14
N ASP A 586 -5.68 -23.60 -23.46
CA ASP A 586 -5.17 -24.72 -24.25
C ASP A 586 -5.10 -24.36 -25.75
N HIS A 587 -3.85 -24.41 -26.22
CA HIS A 587 -3.35 -24.94 -27.48
C HIS A 587 -4.19 -24.81 -28.76
N LEU A 588 -3.64 -24.04 -29.72
CA LEU A 588 -3.60 -24.47 -31.12
C LEU A 588 -2.23 -24.15 -31.74
N SER A 589 -1.65 -25.18 -32.32
CA SER A 589 -0.37 -25.26 -33.01
C SER A 589 -0.44 -24.75 -34.44
N ASP A 590 0.69 -24.21 -34.88
CA ASP A 590 1.32 -24.19 -36.22
C ASP A 590 0.48 -24.60 -37.45
N VAL A 591 0.49 -23.74 -38.48
CA VAL A 591 1.17 -23.99 -39.79
C VAL A 591 1.02 -22.75 -40.70
N ASP A 592 2.12 -22.43 -41.36
CA ASP A 592 2.39 -21.36 -42.32
C ASP A 592 1.35 -21.11 -43.43
N SER A 593 1.18 -19.83 -43.76
CA SER A 593 1.11 -19.38 -45.16
C SER A 593 1.31 -17.87 -45.28
N CYS A 594 2.53 -17.47 -45.64
CA CYS A 594 2.78 -16.16 -46.24
C CYS A 594 2.15 -16.12 -47.64
N SER A 595 1.15 -15.26 -47.84
CA SER A 595 0.74 -14.73 -49.15
C SER A 595 -0.41 -13.74 -49.00
N SER A 596 -0.15 -12.45 -49.25
CA SER A 596 -1.05 -11.53 -49.98
C SER A 596 -0.35 -10.16 -49.98
N ILE A 597 0.27 -9.71 -51.08
CA ILE A 597 -0.41 -9.04 -52.21
C ILE A 597 -1.36 -7.95 -51.67
N MET A 598 -0.91 -6.70 -51.82
CA MET A 598 -1.76 -5.53 -51.77
C MET A 598 -2.80 -5.65 -52.88
N ASP A 599 -4.07 -5.76 -52.51
CA ASP A 599 -5.17 -5.36 -53.37
C ASP A 599 -6.15 -4.54 -52.52
N GLU A 600 -5.95 -3.25 -52.65
CA GLU A 600 -6.72 -2.15 -52.10
C GLU A 600 -7.81 -1.82 -53.13
N HIS A 601 -9.03 -2.38 -53.01
CA HIS A 601 -10.19 -1.80 -53.68
C HIS A 601 -11.51 -2.15 -52.98
N HIS A 602 -12.36 -1.11 -52.94
CA HIS A 602 -13.79 -1.06 -52.55
C HIS A 602 -14.10 -0.59 -51.12
N LEU A 603 -14.05 0.74 -50.89
CA LEU A 603 -15.27 1.55 -50.76
C LEU A 603 -14.90 3.05 -50.72
N GLU A 604 -14.92 3.72 -51.87
CA GLU A 604 -14.89 5.18 -51.95
C GLU A 604 -15.94 5.63 -52.98
N HIS A 605 -17.13 5.99 -52.49
CA HIS A 605 -18.07 6.83 -53.22
C HIS A 605 -18.80 7.69 -52.20
N LEU A 606 -18.32 8.94 -52.06
CA LEU A 606 -19.09 10.19 -51.94
C LEU A 606 -18.16 11.29 -51.43
N SER A 607 -17.34 11.83 -52.33
CA SER A 607 -16.77 13.17 -52.19
C SER A 607 -17.62 14.12 -53.03
N THR A 608 -18.48 14.91 -52.39
CA THR A 608 -19.14 16.06 -53.03
C THR A 608 -18.24 17.29 -52.90
N SER A 609 -17.81 17.75 -54.07
CA SER A 609 -17.02 18.94 -54.35
C SER A 609 -17.70 20.24 -53.91
N ASN A 610 -16.97 21.07 -53.18
CA ASN A 610 -17.27 22.50 -53.03
C ASN A 610 -16.99 23.23 -54.36
N SER A 611 -18.04 23.72 -55.02
CA SER A 611 -17.96 24.63 -56.16
C SER A 611 -18.69 25.92 -55.81
N THR A 612 -17.93 26.97 -55.53
CA THR A 612 -18.41 28.34 -55.36
C THR A 612 -18.87 28.87 -56.71
N GLN A 613 -20.19 28.91 -56.95
CA GLN A 613 -20.79 29.71 -58.01
C GLN A 613 -21.56 30.88 -57.40
N VAL A 614 -21.15 32.07 -57.82
CA VAL A 614 -21.85 33.34 -57.68
C VAL A 614 -23.09 33.30 -58.58
N LEU A 615 -24.28 33.55 -58.04
CA LEU A 615 -25.46 33.87 -58.84
C LEU A 615 -26.30 34.98 -58.19
N PHE A 616 -26.62 35.97 -59.02
CA PHE A 616 -27.52 37.09 -58.75
C PHE A 616 -28.97 36.64 -58.50
N PRO A 617 -29.79 37.43 -57.80
CA PRO A 617 -31.13 37.05 -57.37
C PRO A 617 -32.20 37.33 -58.43
N ILE A 618 -33.12 36.38 -58.63
CA ILE A 618 -34.45 36.61 -59.23
C ILE A 618 -35.49 36.03 -58.25
N PRO A 619 -36.59 36.76 -57.95
CA PRO A 619 -37.42 36.52 -56.78
C PRO A 619 -38.64 35.65 -57.11
N GLY A 620 -39.03 34.81 -56.15
CA GLY A 620 -40.34 34.18 -56.10
C GLY A 620 -40.29 32.66 -56.02
N THR A 621 -40.20 32.13 -54.81
CA THR A 621 -40.94 30.94 -54.34
C THR A 621 -40.66 30.74 -52.85
N THR A 622 -41.72 30.96 -52.07
CA THR A 622 -42.00 30.46 -50.71
C THR A 622 -40.84 29.91 -49.88
N ALA A 623 -40.44 30.71 -48.89
CA ALA A 623 -39.55 30.35 -47.81
C ALA A 623 -40.11 29.19 -46.97
N ALA A 624 -39.52 28.02 -47.13
CA ALA A 624 -39.44 27.00 -46.08
C ALA A 624 -37.96 26.88 -45.67
N THR A 625 -37.41 27.96 -45.12
CA THR A 625 -36.20 27.88 -44.32
C THR A 625 -36.59 27.28 -42.99
N GLU A 626 -36.58 25.94 -42.93
CA GLU A 626 -36.49 25.20 -41.67
C GLU A 626 -35.42 25.89 -40.81
N THR A 627 -35.79 26.21 -39.57
CA THR A 627 -34.90 26.76 -38.55
C THR A 627 -33.77 25.76 -38.30
N ARG A 628 -32.73 25.84 -39.13
CA ARG A 628 -31.48 25.09 -39.02
C ARG A 628 -30.94 25.36 -37.63
N ASN A 629 -31.02 24.37 -36.74
CA ASN A 629 -30.58 24.50 -35.36
C ASN A 629 -29.04 24.53 -35.35
N VAL A 630 -28.47 25.72 -35.60
CA VAL A 630 -27.03 25.96 -35.74
C VAL A 630 -26.25 25.47 -34.52
N PHE A 631 -26.88 25.46 -33.34
CA PHE A 631 -26.26 24.95 -32.12
C PHE A 631 -26.11 23.42 -32.13
N TYR A 632 -27.16 22.69 -32.54
CA TYR A 632 -27.08 21.24 -32.70
C TYR A 632 -26.08 20.84 -33.79
N GLU A 633 -26.06 21.58 -34.89
CA GLU A 633 -25.10 21.36 -35.97
C GLU A 633 -23.67 21.67 -35.54
N GLN A 634 -23.45 22.76 -34.77
CA GLN A 634 -22.15 23.02 -34.15
C GLN A 634 -21.76 21.96 -33.11
N GLN A 635 -22.70 21.39 -32.36
CA GLN A 635 -22.41 20.28 -31.45
C GLN A 635 -22.02 19.01 -32.20
N LEU A 636 -22.71 18.69 -33.29
CA LEU A 636 -22.35 17.56 -34.17
C LEU A 636 -20.96 17.76 -34.76
N VAL A 637 -20.66 18.95 -35.29
CA VAL A 637 -19.33 19.27 -35.82
C VAL A 637 -18.24 19.18 -34.73
N ARG A 638 -18.52 19.60 -33.49
CA ARG A 638 -17.58 19.43 -32.37
C ARG A 638 -17.36 17.96 -32.03
N ARG A 639 -18.41 17.15 -32.00
CA ARG A 639 -18.31 15.70 -31.76
C ARG A 639 -17.59 14.99 -32.90
N GLU A 640 -17.86 15.34 -34.15
CA GLU A 640 -17.17 14.83 -35.32
C GLU A 640 -15.68 15.20 -35.31
N LYS A 641 -15.35 16.44 -34.93
CA LYS A 641 -13.96 16.87 -34.73
C LYS A 641 -13.28 16.06 -33.63
N GLN A 642 -13.95 15.83 -32.50
CA GLN A 642 -13.40 15.03 -31.40
C GLN A 642 -13.21 13.57 -31.82
N ILE A 643 -14.14 12.98 -32.58
CA ILE A 643 -14.00 11.63 -33.14
C ILE A 643 -12.82 11.57 -34.12
N LEU A 644 -12.65 12.60 -34.95
CA LEU A 644 -11.51 12.68 -35.88
C LEU A 644 -10.18 12.81 -35.13
N GLU A 645 -10.13 13.63 -34.07
CA GLU A 645 -8.96 13.76 -33.20
C GLU A 645 -8.63 12.45 -32.49
N LEU A 646 -9.62 11.74 -31.96
CA LEU A 646 -9.45 10.42 -31.34
C LEU A 646 -8.98 9.37 -32.35
N ARG A 647 -9.53 9.35 -33.57
CA ARG A 647 -9.07 8.46 -34.66
C ARG A 647 -7.65 8.79 -35.10
N ASN A 648 -7.27 10.07 -35.11
CA ASN A 648 -5.90 10.48 -35.40
C ASN A 648 -4.95 10.07 -34.28
N ALA A 649 -5.33 10.28 -33.01
CA ALA A 649 -4.55 9.83 -31.87
C ALA A 649 -4.35 8.31 -31.87
N MET A 650 -5.40 7.55 -32.20
CA MET A 650 -5.35 6.10 -32.35
C MET A 650 -4.38 5.68 -33.45
N ARG A 651 -4.48 6.27 -34.66
CA ARG A 651 -3.54 5.99 -35.76
C ARG A 651 -2.09 6.32 -35.40
N VAL A 652 -1.86 7.45 -34.72
CA VAL A 652 -0.51 7.83 -34.26
C VAL A 652 0.00 6.84 -33.21
N SER A 653 -0.84 6.42 -32.26
CA SER A 653 -0.43 5.39 -31.29
C SER A 653 -0.15 4.04 -31.94
N GLU A 654 -0.93 3.64 -32.95
CA GLU A 654 -0.70 2.41 -33.71
C GLU A 654 0.61 2.46 -34.48
N LEU A 655 0.94 3.58 -35.12
CA LEU A 655 2.23 3.80 -35.77
C LEU A 655 3.38 3.72 -34.77
N ASN A 656 3.26 4.41 -33.62
CA ASN A 656 4.27 4.36 -32.56
C ASN A 656 4.49 2.92 -32.05
N VAL A 657 3.42 2.13 -31.91
CA VAL A 657 3.53 0.72 -31.51
C VAL A 657 4.27 -0.09 -32.58
N ARG A 658 3.98 0.12 -33.86
CA ARG A 658 4.71 -0.55 -34.96
C ARG A 658 6.19 -0.16 -34.97
N ASP A 659 6.50 1.12 -34.79
CA ASP A 659 7.88 1.61 -34.73
C ASP A 659 8.64 1.02 -33.52
N ILE A 660 8.00 0.94 -32.36
CA ILE A 660 8.57 0.29 -31.17
C ILE A 660 8.81 -1.20 -31.42
N GLN A 661 7.86 -1.90 -32.05
CA GLN A 661 8.01 -3.31 -32.40
C GLN A 661 9.17 -3.53 -33.40
N GLN A 662 9.30 -2.68 -34.41
CA GLN A 662 10.41 -2.74 -35.36
C GLN A 662 11.76 -2.44 -34.68
N ALA A 663 11.79 -1.47 -33.77
CA ALA A 663 12.98 -1.16 -32.97
C ALA A 663 13.36 -2.31 -32.02
N ALA A 664 12.39 -3.03 -31.46
CA ALA A 664 12.64 -4.22 -30.65
C ALA A 664 13.23 -5.35 -31.50
N LEU A 665 12.62 -5.65 -32.65
CA LEU A 665 13.09 -6.70 -33.56
C LEU A 665 14.52 -6.44 -34.05
N THR A 666 14.85 -5.19 -34.39
CA THR A 666 16.22 -4.83 -34.81
C THR A 666 17.24 -4.99 -33.69
N LYS A 667 16.88 -4.68 -32.45
CA LYS A 667 17.73 -4.96 -31.28
C LYS A 667 17.92 -6.47 -31.07
N ASP A 668 16.86 -7.25 -31.20
CA ASP A 668 16.94 -8.71 -31.06
C ASP A 668 17.85 -9.33 -32.14
N LEU A 669 17.79 -8.84 -33.38
CA LEU A 669 18.71 -9.24 -34.44
C LEU A 669 20.16 -8.87 -34.12
N GLN A 670 20.41 -7.68 -33.58
CA GLN A 670 21.76 -7.27 -33.15
C GLN A 670 22.27 -8.13 -31.98
N HIS A 671 21.40 -8.45 -31.01
CA HIS A 671 21.73 -9.35 -29.91
C HIS A 671 22.04 -10.75 -30.42
N PHE A 672 21.27 -11.26 -31.37
CA PHE A 672 21.54 -12.54 -32.01
C PHE A 672 22.91 -12.56 -32.71
N GLU A 673 23.23 -11.52 -33.50
CA GLU A 673 24.53 -11.40 -34.16
C GLU A 673 25.69 -11.35 -33.14
N MET A 674 25.52 -10.63 -32.03
CA MET A 674 26.52 -10.57 -30.97
C MET A 674 26.69 -11.93 -30.27
N VAL A 675 25.59 -12.63 -30.02
CA VAL A 675 25.62 -13.99 -29.46
C VAL A 675 26.33 -14.95 -30.40
N GLU A 676 26.12 -14.86 -31.72
CA GLU A 676 26.87 -15.67 -32.68
C GLU A 676 28.37 -15.35 -32.66
N LYS A 677 28.76 -14.08 -32.64
CA LYS A 677 30.17 -13.67 -32.53
C LYS A 677 30.81 -14.22 -31.25
N LEU A 678 30.13 -14.13 -30.11
CA LEU A 678 30.60 -14.68 -28.85
C LEU A 678 30.69 -16.22 -28.89
N LYS A 679 29.72 -16.90 -29.51
CA LYS A 679 29.77 -18.36 -29.70
C LYS A 679 30.96 -18.77 -30.57
N ASP A 680 31.27 -18.03 -31.63
CA ASP A 680 32.43 -18.29 -32.47
C ASP A 680 33.75 -18.02 -31.72
N GLU A 681 33.82 -16.96 -30.90
CA GLU A 681 34.97 -16.70 -30.05
C GLU A 681 35.18 -17.81 -29.02
N ILE A 682 34.10 -18.28 -28.37
CA ILE A 682 34.12 -19.45 -27.49
C ILE A 682 34.63 -20.67 -28.25
N ARG A 683 34.13 -20.95 -29.46
CA ARG A 683 34.60 -22.08 -30.28
C ARG A 683 36.09 -21.97 -30.61
N ILE A 684 36.59 -20.77 -30.90
CA ILE A 684 38.02 -20.51 -31.14
C ILE A 684 38.84 -20.77 -29.87
N LEU A 685 38.36 -20.27 -28.71
CA LEU A 685 39.04 -20.46 -27.42
C LEU A 685 39.02 -21.93 -27.00
N GLU A 686 37.92 -22.64 -27.19
CA GLU A 686 37.81 -24.09 -26.99
C GLU A 686 38.74 -24.85 -27.94
N GLY A 687 38.87 -24.42 -29.20
CA GLY A 687 39.83 -24.99 -30.15
C GLY A 687 41.28 -24.79 -29.69
N LYS A 688 41.63 -23.59 -29.21
CA LYS A 688 42.94 -23.31 -28.61
C LYS A 688 43.18 -24.13 -27.35
N LEU A 689 42.15 -24.29 -26.50
CA LEU A 689 42.22 -25.09 -25.28
C LEU A 689 42.40 -26.57 -25.62
N LYS A 690 41.70 -27.11 -26.63
CA LYS A 690 41.90 -28.48 -27.13
C LYS A 690 43.28 -28.70 -27.72
N PHE A 691 43.84 -27.70 -28.41
CA PHE A 691 45.23 -27.76 -28.88
C PHE A 691 46.23 -27.74 -27.71
N LEU A 692 45.89 -27.04 -26.63
CA LEU A 692 46.67 -27.01 -25.39
C LEU A 692 46.39 -28.24 -24.49
N SER A 693 45.29 -28.97 -24.69
CA SER A 693 44.89 -30.10 -23.86
C SER A 693 45.73 -31.33 -24.18
N PHE A 694 46.86 -31.37 -23.48
CA PHE A 694 47.47 -32.54 -22.85
C PHE A 694 47.94 -33.71 -23.73
N ASP A 695 47.21 -34.22 -24.72
CA ASP A 695 47.56 -35.53 -25.29
C ASP A 695 48.85 -35.51 -26.12
N SER A 696 49.02 -34.54 -27.03
CA SER A 696 50.25 -34.46 -27.85
C SER A 696 51.48 -34.05 -27.05
N ASN A 697 51.33 -33.09 -26.12
CA ASN A 697 52.41 -32.63 -25.26
C ASN A 697 52.81 -33.71 -24.24
N MET A 698 51.86 -34.50 -23.73
CA MET A 698 52.15 -35.57 -22.77
C MET A 698 52.70 -36.84 -23.43
N GLU A 699 52.29 -37.17 -24.65
CA GLU A 699 52.94 -38.25 -25.41
C GLU A 699 54.40 -37.90 -25.72
N TYR A 700 54.67 -36.66 -26.14
CA TYR A 700 56.03 -36.17 -26.32
C TYR A 700 56.82 -36.17 -25.01
N LEU A 701 56.22 -35.67 -23.91
CA LEU A 701 56.85 -35.68 -22.59
C LEU A 701 57.13 -37.11 -22.10
N ARG A 702 56.20 -38.04 -22.32
CA ARG A 702 56.34 -39.47 -21.99
C ARG A 702 57.49 -40.09 -22.76
N ASN A 703 57.58 -39.84 -24.07
CA ASN A 703 58.65 -40.38 -24.91
C ASN A 703 60.02 -39.83 -24.49
N ILE A 704 60.11 -38.54 -24.20
CA ILE A 704 61.33 -37.89 -23.71
C ILE A 704 61.69 -38.37 -22.30
N PHE A 705 60.72 -38.62 -21.44
CA PHE A 705 60.94 -39.16 -20.10
C PHE A 705 61.48 -40.59 -20.15
N VAL A 706 60.95 -41.44 -21.03
CA VAL A 706 61.51 -42.78 -21.27
C VAL A 706 62.94 -42.68 -21.80
N GLN A 707 63.22 -41.73 -22.69
CA GLN A 707 64.57 -41.47 -23.21
C GLN A 707 65.53 -40.96 -22.13
N LEU A 708 65.05 -40.19 -21.15
CA LEU A 708 65.84 -39.74 -19.99
C LEU A 708 66.33 -40.92 -19.15
N LEU A 709 65.46 -41.91 -18.91
CA LEU A 709 65.77 -43.09 -18.11
C LEU A 709 66.82 -44.00 -18.74
N HIS A 710 66.90 -44.02 -20.08
CA HIS A 710 67.86 -44.85 -20.84
C HIS A 710 69.10 -44.06 -21.30
N CYS A 711 69.25 -42.79 -20.91
CA CYS A 711 70.39 -41.98 -21.32
C CYS A 711 71.52 -42.09 -20.29
N ASP A 712 72.63 -42.73 -20.67
CA ASP A 712 73.81 -42.96 -19.82
C ASP A 712 74.80 -41.78 -19.81
N SER A 713 74.60 -40.79 -20.68
CA SER A 713 75.47 -39.61 -20.77
C SER A 713 74.94 -38.43 -19.94
N SER A 714 75.80 -37.84 -19.10
CA SER A 714 75.52 -36.64 -18.31
C SER A 714 75.02 -35.47 -19.18
N SER A 715 75.69 -35.25 -20.33
CA SER A 715 75.33 -34.18 -21.27
C SER A 715 73.99 -34.43 -21.94
N GLY A 716 73.70 -35.66 -22.37
CA GLY A 716 72.42 -36.03 -22.98
C GLY A 716 71.26 -35.89 -22.00
N ARG A 717 71.44 -36.34 -20.75
CA ARG A 717 70.46 -36.20 -19.67
C ARG A 717 70.12 -34.72 -19.41
N LYS A 718 71.12 -33.84 -19.44
CA LYS A 718 70.93 -32.38 -19.31
C LYS A 718 70.13 -31.78 -20.46
N HIS A 719 70.40 -32.17 -21.70
CA HIS A 719 69.63 -31.70 -22.86
C HIS A 719 68.17 -32.18 -22.82
N ILE A 720 67.94 -33.44 -22.45
CA ILE A 720 66.61 -34.02 -22.30
C ILE A 720 65.84 -33.30 -21.18
N LEU A 721 66.47 -33.00 -20.03
CA LEU A 721 65.85 -32.22 -18.95
C LEU A 721 65.50 -30.78 -19.37
N LYS A 722 66.32 -30.13 -20.20
CA LYS A 722 65.98 -28.82 -20.78
C LYS A 722 64.77 -28.89 -21.71
N ALA A 723 64.68 -29.95 -22.53
CA ALA A 723 63.53 -30.17 -23.41
C ALA A 723 62.24 -30.40 -22.61
N ILE A 724 62.29 -31.23 -21.56
CA ILE A 724 61.19 -31.43 -20.60
C ILE A 724 60.79 -30.10 -19.96
N GLY A 725 61.77 -29.32 -19.50
CA GLY A 725 61.51 -28.01 -18.86
C GLY A 725 60.88 -26.99 -19.80
N ALA A 726 61.22 -27.01 -21.09
CA ALA A 726 60.59 -26.16 -22.10
C ALA A 726 59.13 -26.55 -22.36
N VAL A 727 58.81 -27.85 -22.44
CA VAL A 727 57.45 -28.36 -22.64
C VAL A 727 56.56 -28.07 -21.42
N LEU A 728 57.12 -28.21 -20.21
CA LEU A 728 56.43 -27.91 -18.96
C LEU A 728 56.39 -26.41 -18.62
N LYS A 729 56.97 -25.55 -19.47
CA LYS A 729 57.09 -24.09 -19.26
C LYS A 729 57.64 -23.72 -17.87
N LEU A 730 58.70 -24.41 -17.44
CA LEU A 730 59.36 -24.13 -16.17
C LEU A 730 59.91 -22.70 -16.14
N SER A 731 59.88 -22.08 -14.96
CA SER A 731 60.36 -20.72 -14.77
C SER A 731 61.87 -20.62 -15.06
N VAL A 732 62.33 -19.40 -15.38
CA VAL A 732 63.75 -19.12 -15.67
C VAL A 732 64.66 -19.46 -14.47
N ALA A 733 64.12 -19.50 -13.25
CA ALA A 733 64.84 -19.92 -12.05
C ALA A 733 65.01 -21.45 -11.99
N GLU A 734 63.97 -22.21 -12.29
CA GLU A 734 63.99 -23.68 -12.33
C GLU A 734 64.85 -24.20 -13.49
N MET A 735 64.76 -23.57 -14.67
CA MET A 735 65.64 -23.88 -15.81
C MET A 735 67.12 -23.66 -15.47
N ARG A 736 67.44 -22.59 -14.72
CA ARG A 736 68.80 -22.35 -14.20
C ARG A 736 69.24 -23.38 -13.16
N ALA A 737 68.32 -23.90 -12.35
CA ALA A 737 68.63 -24.97 -11.39
C ALA A 737 68.98 -26.29 -12.10
N ILE A 738 68.26 -26.63 -13.17
CA ILE A 738 68.56 -27.78 -14.04
C ILE A 738 69.92 -27.59 -14.72
N GLU A 739 70.28 -26.37 -15.13
CA GLU A 739 71.58 -26.08 -15.72
C GLU A 739 72.76 -26.21 -14.75
N LYS A 740 72.54 -25.95 -13.46
CA LYS A 740 73.56 -25.99 -12.41
C LYS A 740 73.79 -27.39 -11.84
N ARG A 741 72.84 -28.32 -11.96
CA ARG A 741 73.04 -29.73 -11.56
C ARG A 741 73.95 -30.41 -12.57
N SER A 742 75.21 -30.64 -12.20
CA SER A 742 76.06 -31.65 -12.81
C SER A 742 75.65 -33.02 -12.29
N LEU A 743 74.87 -33.78 -13.07
CA LEU A 743 74.58 -35.19 -12.83
C LEU A 743 75.45 -36.04 -13.74
#